data_AF-A0A7Y0MSP9-F1
#
_entry.id   AF-A0A7Y0MSP9-F1
#
_cell.length_a   1.000
_cell.length_b   1.000
_cell.length_c   1.000
_cell.angle_alpha   90.00
_cell.angle_beta   90.00
_cell.angle_gamma   90.00
#
_symmetry.space_group_name_H-M   'P 1'
#
loop_
_entity.id
_entity.type
_entity.pdbx_description
1 polymer ?
#
loop_
_entity_poly.entity_id
_entity_poly.type
_entity_poly.pdbx_seq_one_letter_code
_entity_poly.pdbx_strand_id
1 'polypeptide(L)'
;MIVKMKKVAFSCDNKRKGKNTGSLTNHILYLITDKQTKAYSKKRCNLAFSLNPNQPDLGALLTHKGASLNQHKLSELVNTYCLEQHRYITLHYVKNSRKSKQLDDYQECLDPQKLFNYQGSLSFTQDEYQRLLKASGGNEVKAKSMMENITRHYLASYYNQIKKEQKIKGKKTKPEEIELVSNFHIEGEANPHIHFYTHAFCPTTQRYMNPRYFSETKQKVHKQIEKQFAQYLEQGVATGQQKNQARTARRDYLTYLLDHCQNWLEVRKMFRDLEGLLSEVLNSDDPLHAKIAELQKEGLSIKVKPNQQIEIQQQDVPITLSIETFINRKLKRSLKRFVKQHQFEQQSQRYGNTTPVEKMETVLLNNLNAVNKALSQELGQIPPSEHKEAKNKAFKTFYERCLATGVLVNLNKQHHLSFHKLDENKQVSSQNNLKATKYNASLFNSPELSGKAIAQHFGLDLVDIHQHQSELMEFMPRTINYRKVVFFSMDNQQHNHVYQEYFHLNRYQSLFDYFGLEVFENDDETTVFNRKGESLIQIKQIDENHARITMNTLHGASAAKVLHSMLVREAKSLPIGEGILIKPAKYSFGRQHLRYLHLEIMFSTDRHSQKIVVEYNNMSSDKKLQRMIDEKLEQELARFEKNFVKYSKKNPEQYQFGEAVGTHLLESEHLSPEQRERVEKQIESQKQRIEQCTAKANKNKTEPDPKTKKLKL
;
A
#
# COMPACT_ATOMS: atom_id res chain seq x y z
N MET A 1 -0.82 -7.90 -22.94
CA MET A 1 0.46 -8.59 -22.74
C MET A 1 1.57 -7.64 -23.17
N ILE A 2 2.67 -7.58 -22.44
CA ILE A 2 3.83 -6.73 -22.77
C ILE A 2 5.02 -7.63 -23.05
N VAL A 3 5.62 -7.46 -24.23
CA VAL A 3 6.80 -8.23 -24.65
C VAL A 3 8.07 -7.42 -24.45
N LYS A 4 8.97 -7.93 -23.61
CA LYS A 4 10.36 -7.47 -23.51
C LYS A 4 11.27 -8.56 -24.04
N MET A 5 12.14 -8.22 -24.99
CA MET A 5 13.12 -9.15 -25.55
C MET A 5 14.35 -8.36 -25.96
N LYS A 6 15.53 -8.91 -25.69
CA LYS A 6 16.83 -8.32 -26.03
C LYS A 6 17.78 -9.40 -26.56
N LYS A 7 18.78 -8.96 -27.31
CA LYS A 7 19.94 -9.76 -27.69
C LYS A 7 20.93 -9.74 -26.53
N VAL A 8 21.45 -10.89 -26.16
CA VAL A 8 22.52 -11.02 -25.15
C VAL A 8 23.70 -11.77 -25.75
N ALA A 9 24.89 -11.55 -25.21
CA ALA A 9 26.10 -12.25 -25.64
C ALA A 9 25.83 -13.76 -25.78
N PHE A 10 26.40 -14.37 -26.82
CA PHE A 10 26.41 -15.83 -26.94
C PHE A 10 27.45 -16.36 -25.96
N SER A 11 27.06 -16.41 -24.68
CA SER A 11 27.88 -16.87 -23.58
C SER A 11 27.11 -17.69 -22.56
N CYS A 12 27.76 -18.71 -22.03
CA CYS A 12 27.23 -19.56 -20.97
C CYS A 12 28.03 -19.46 -19.67
N ASP A 13 29.34 -19.19 -19.73
CA ASP A 13 30.22 -19.15 -18.56
C ASP A 13 29.98 -17.90 -17.69
N ASN A 14 29.86 -18.08 -16.38
CA ASN A 14 29.72 -16.98 -15.41
C ASN A 14 31.06 -16.34 -14.99
N LYS A 15 32.21 -16.95 -15.31
CA LYS A 15 33.54 -16.47 -14.92
C LYS A 15 34.11 -15.39 -15.85
N ARG A 16 33.55 -15.25 -17.06
CA ARG A 16 34.00 -14.25 -18.06
C ARG A 16 33.30 -12.90 -17.85
N LYS A 17 34.08 -11.80 -17.80
CA LYS A 17 33.59 -10.43 -17.62
C LYS A 17 33.82 -9.57 -18.87
N GLY A 18 32.82 -8.77 -19.25
CA GLY A 18 32.87 -7.81 -20.36
C GLY A 18 31.59 -6.96 -20.44
N LYS A 19 31.58 -5.86 -21.20
CA LYS A 19 30.34 -5.07 -21.43
C LYS A 19 29.33 -5.96 -22.18
N ASN A 20 28.13 -6.16 -21.60
CA ASN A 20 27.01 -6.99 -22.11
C ASN A 20 27.03 -8.51 -21.80
N THR A 21 27.79 -8.98 -20.79
CA THR A 21 27.80 -10.40 -20.36
C THR A 21 26.53 -10.80 -19.59
N GLY A 22 25.47 -11.14 -20.31
CA GLY A 22 24.34 -11.89 -19.76
C GLY A 22 24.47 -13.37 -20.11
N SER A 23 25.26 -14.14 -19.35
CA SER A 23 25.41 -15.58 -19.60
C SER A 23 24.14 -16.35 -19.21
N LEU A 24 23.89 -17.49 -19.87
CA LEU A 24 22.78 -18.39 -19.54
C LEU A 24 22.82 -18.79 -18.05
N THR A 25 24.00 -19.13 -17.53
CA THR A 25 24.20 -19.48 -16.12
C THR A 25 23.79 -18.34 -15.18
N ASN A 26 24.25 -17.12 -15.44
CA ASN A 26 23.86 -15.96 -14.62
C ASN A 26 22.36 -15.70 -14.68
N HIS A 27 21.74 -15.92 -15.84
CA HIS A 27 20.30 -15.78 -15.97
C HIS A 27 19.54 -16.82 -15.14
N ILE A 28 19.90 -18.10 -15.24
CA ILE A 28 19.24 -19.16 -14.46
C ILE A 28 19.46 -18.94 -12.98
N LEU A 29 20.70 -18.67 -12.54
CA LEU A 29 21.01 -18.37 -11.14
C LEU A 29 20.17 -17.19 -10.64
N TYR A 30 20.06 -16.12 -11.41
CA TYR A 30 19.20 -14.98 -11.06
C TYR A 30 17.73 -15.38 -10.86
N LEU A 31 17.21 -16.26 -11.73
CA LEU A 31 15.82 -16.71 -11.68
C LEU A 31 15.57 -17.60 -10.47
N ILE A 32 16.45 -18.56 -10.20
CA ILE A 32 16.18 -19.60 -9.19
C ILE A 32 16.69 -19.24 -7.80
N THR A 33 17.60 -18.28 -7.65
CA THR A 33 18.18 -17.95 -6.33
C THR A 33 17.41 -16.86 -5.59
N ASP A 34 17.32 -17.02 -4.28
CA ASP A 34 16.93 -15.94 -3.41
C ASP A 34 18.08 -14.91 -3.31
N LYS A 35 17.77 -13.63 -3.51
CA LYS A 35 18.81 -12.58 -3.54
C LYS A 35 19.47 -12.37 -2.19
N GLN A 36 18.76 -12.65 -1.09
CA GLN A 36 19.22 -12.46 0.28
C GLN A 36 19.99 -13.69 0.75
N THR A 37 19.39 -14.87 0.69
CA THR A 37 20.01 -16.10 1.22
C THR A 37 21.02 -16.73 0.28
N LYS A 38 21.01 -16.32 -1.00
CA LYS A 38 21.81 -16.93 -2.09
C LYS A 38 21.55 -18.42 -2.31
N ALA A 39 20.53 -18.99 -1.66
CA ALA A 39 20.10 -20.37 -1.82
C ALA A 39 19.03 -20.50 -2.91
N TYR A 40 18.78 -21.74 -3.33
CA TYR A 40 17.68 -22.06 -4.24
C TYR A 40 16.32 -21.69 -3.62
N SER A 41 15.54 -20.87 -4.33
CA SER A 41 14.24 -20.38 -3.88
C SER A 41 13.12 -21.25 -4.41
N LYS A 42 12.46 -22.01 -3.53
CA LYS A 42 11.26 -22.79 -3.88
C LYS A 42 10.12 -21.94 -4.47
N LYS A 43 10.11 -20.64 -4.19
CA LYS A 43 9.11 -19.71 -4.74
C LYS A 43 9.39 -19.31 -6.20
N ARG A 44 10.66 -19.39 -6.61
CA ARG A 44 11.11 -19.01 -7.96
C ARG A 44 11.49 -20.21 -8.80
N CYS A 45 11.16 -21.41 -8.35
CA CYS A 45 11.72 -22.63 -8.90
C CYS A 45 10.85 -23.35 -9.94
N ASN A 46 9.98 -22.62 -10.64
CA ASN A 46 9.20 -23.18 -11.74
C ASN A 46 10.01 -23.09 -13.04
N LEU A 47 11.22 -23.65 -13.03
CA LEU A 47 12.09 -23.67 -14.21
C LEU A 47 11.64 -24.81 -15.13
N ALA A 48 11.37 -24.50 -16.39
CA ALA A 48 11.22 -25.47 -17.45
C ALA A 48 12.38 -25.31 -18.44
N PHE A 49 12.97 -26.41 -18.89
CA PHE A 49 14.22 -26.38 -19.65
C PHE A 49 14.21 -27.33 -20.85
N SER A 50 14.48 -26.79 -22.05
CA SER A 50 14.43 -27.57 -23.31
C SER A 50 15.39 -27.07 -24.40
N LEU A 51 16.59 -26.56 -24.07
CA LEU A 51 17.55 -26.12 -25.11
C LEU A 51 18.32 -27.29 -25.77
N ASN A 52 18.69 -28.31 -25.01
CA ASN A 52 19.27 -29.55 -25.52
C ASN A 52 18.26 -30.64 -25.15
N PRO A 53 17.58 -31.25 -26.13
CA PRO A 53 16.58 -32.27 -25.86
C PRO A 53 17.17 -33.54 -25.24
N ASN A 54 18.49 -33.73 -25.31
CA ASN A 54 19.17 -34.90 -24.77
C ASN A 54 19.59 -34.75 -23.31
N GLN A 55 19.31 -33.60 -22.67
CA GLN A 55 19.62 -33.40 -21.25
C GLN A 55 18.40 -33.58 -20.35
N PRO A 56 18.60 -34.07 -19.11
CA PRO A 56 17.53 -34.15 -18.11
C PRO A 56 17.02 -32.75 -17.75
N ASP A 57 15.74 -32.63 -17.39
CA ASP A 57 15.14 -31.34 -17.01
C ASP A 57 15.86 -30.73 -15.79
N LEU A 58 16.48 -29.56 -15.97
CA LEU A 58 17.21 -28.87 -14.91
C LEU A 58 16.29 -28.47 -13.74
N GLY A 59 15.03 -28.12 -14.01
CA GLY A 59 14.06 -27.79 -12.98
C GLY A 59 13.75 -28.98 -12.08
N ALA A 60 13.57 -30.17 -12.65
CA ALA A 60 13.40 -31.42 -11.91
C ALA A 60 14.64 -31.75 -11.06
N LEU A 61 15.84 -31.63 -11.63
CA LEU A 61 17.11 -31.83 -10.92
C LEU A 61 17.25 -30.88 -9.72
N LEU A 62 16.97 -29.59 -9.94
CA LEU A 62 17.02 -28.57 -8.89
C LEU A 62 15.92 -28.75 -7.85
N THR A 63 14.76 -29.30 -8.21
CA THR A 63 13.69 -29.62 -7.25
C THR A 63 14.12 -30.75 -6.32
N HIS A 64 14.81 -31.76 -6.84
CA HIS A 64 15.29 -32.89 -6.04
C HIS A 64 16.50 -32.54 -5.16
N LYS A 65 17.47 -31.77 -5.67
CA LYS A 65 18.77 -31.55 -4.97
C LYS A 65 19.09 -30.09 -4.67
N GLY A 66 18.44 -29.13 -5.32
CA GLY A 66 18.81 -27.72 -5.27
C GLY A 66 18.72 -27.08 -3.88
N ALA A 67 17.78 -27.52 -3.05
CA ALA A 67 17.60 -26.99 -1.70
C ALA A 67 18.71 -27.40 -0.72
N SER A 68 19.44 -28.49 -0.98
CA SER A 68 20.54 -28.97 -0.14
C SER A 68 21.93 -28.46 -0.58
N LEU A 69 22.00 -27.64 -1.64
CA LEU A 69 23.26 -27.12 -2.16
C LEU A 69 23.53 -25.71 -1.61
N ASN A 70 24.76 -25.48 -1.17
CA ASN A 70 25.24 -24.12 -0.90
C ASN A 70 25.45 -23.33 -2.21
N GLN A 71 25.66 -22.02 -2.10
CA GLN A 71 25.77 -21.13 -3.27
C GLN A 71 26.84 -21.58 -4.26
N HIS A 72 28.01 -22.00 -3.78
CA HIS A 72 29.11 -22.45 -4.65
C HIS A 72 28.71 -23.71 -5.44
N LYS A 73 28.23 -24.75 -4.74
CA LYS A 73 27.82 -26.01 -5.37
C LYS A 73 26.64 -25.83 -6.32
N LEU A 74 25.68 -24.96 -5.98
CA LEU A 74 24.57 -24.63 -6.86
C LEU A 74 25.06 -23.90 -8.12
N SER A 75 25.97 -22.94 -7.96
CA SER A 75 26.57 -22.23 -9.10
C SER A 75 27.34 -23.18 -10.01
N GLU A 76 28.11 -24.10 -9.44
CA GLU A 76 28.87 -25.10 -10.19
C GLU A 76 27.94 -26.04 -10.95
N LEU A 77 26.90 -26.58 -10.30
CA LEU A 77 25.89 -27.44 -10.94
C LEU A 77 25.23 -26.75 -12.14
N VAL A 78 24.73 -25.53 -11.95
CA VAL A 78 24.06 -24.78 -13.01
C VAL A 78 25.04 -24.41 -14.12
N ASN A 79 26.28 -24.04 -13.79
CA ASN A 79 27.30 -23.70 -14.77
C ASN A 79 27.67 -24.92 -15.63
N THR A 80 27.91 -26.08 -15.02
CA THR A 80 28.20 -27.33 -15.74
C THR A 80 27.07 -27.70 -16.69
N TYR A 81 25.82 -27.66 -16.19
CA TYR A 81 24.65 -27.93 -17.02
C TYR A 81 24.57 -26.96 -18.21
N CYS A 82 24.74 -25.66 -17.98
CA CYS A 82 24.73 -24.64 -19.04
C CYS A 82 25.89 -24.78 -20.04
N LEU A 83 27.07 -25.20 -19.60
CA LEU A 83 28.23 -25.44 -20.46
C LEU A 83 27.95 -26.58 -21.44
N GLU A 84 27.34 -27.67 -20.96
CA GLU A 84 26.96 -28.77 -21.85
C GLU A 84 25.86 -28.36 -22.84
N GLN A 85 24.89 -27.56 -22.40
CA GLN A 85 23.87 -26.94 -23.27
C GLN A 85 24.52 -26.08 -24.36
N HIS A 86 25.50 -25.26 -23.98
CA HIS A 86 26.23 -24.41 -24.90
C HIS A 86 27.10 -25.19 -25.88
N ARG A 87 27.73 -26.28 -25.44
CA ARG A 87 28.45 -27.22 -26.30
C ARG A 87 27.52 -27.86 -27.32
N TYR A 88 26.33 -28.30 -26.90
CA TYR A 88 25.31 -28.82 -27.81
C TYR A 88 24.96 -27.79 -28.88
N ILE A 89 24.62 -26.56 -28.48
CA ILE A 89 24.27 -25.49 -29.42
C ILE A 89 25.43 -25.19 -30.36
N THR A 90 26.65 -25.12 -29.85
CA THR A 90 27.84 -24.84 -30.64
C THR A 90 28.11 -25.94 -31.68
N LEU A 91 28.03 -27.20 -31.27
CA LEU A 91 28.27 -28.36 -32.14
C LEU A 91 27.17 -28.52 -33.19
N HIS A 92 25.91 -28.46 -32.80
CA HIS A 92 24.77 -28.67 -33.70
C HIS A 92 24.52 -27.46 -34.63
N TYR A 93 24.58 -26.25 -34.09
CA TYR A 93 24.14 -25.05 -34.81
C TYR A 93 25.27 -24.12 -35.27
N VAL A 94 26.32 -23.91 -34.46
CA VAL A 94 27.28 -22.83 -34.71
C VAL A 94 28.45 -23.27 -35.59
N LYS A 95 29.11 -24.41 -35.29
CA LYS A 95 30.33 -24.86 -35.98
C LYS A 95 30.11 -25.12 -37.46
N ASN A 96 28.91 -25.58 -37.82
CA ASN A 96 28.53 -25.83 -39.21
C ASN A 96 28.06 -24.57 -39.97
N SER A 97 28.12 -23.40 -39.32
CA SER A 97 27.67 -22.14 -39.90
C SER A 97 28.84 -21.23 -40.28
N ARG A 98 28.60 -20.29 -41.21
CA ARG A 98 29.57 -19.21 -41.54
C ARG A 98 29.89 -18.26 -40.36
N LYS A 99 29.21 -18.44 -39.23
CA LYS A 99 29.40 -17.64 -38.00
C LYS A 99 30.34 -18.33 -36.99
N SER A 100 30.83 -19.53 -37.26
CA SER A 100 31.80 -20.24 -36.41
C SER A 100 33.02 -19.39 -36.06
N LYS A 101 33.53 -18.62 -37.03
CA LYS A 101 34.66 -17.68 -36.87
C LYS A 101 34.42 -16.51 -35.90
N GLN A 102 33.22 -16.38 -35.33
CA GLN A 102 32.90 -15.34 -34.34
C GLN A 102 33.11 -15.80 -32.90
N LEU A 103 33.45 -17.08 -32.73
CA LEU A 103 33.78 -17.66 -31.43
C LEU A 103 35.24 -17.41 -31.09
N ASP A 104 35.51 -17.15 -29.80
CA ASP A 104 36.86 -17.16 -29.24
C ASP A 104 37.35 -18.59 -28.96
N ASP A 105 38.57 -18.72 -28.41
CA ASP A 105 39.19 -20.01 -28.07
C ASP A 105 38.37 -20.84 -27.07
N TYR A 106 37.42 -20.21 -26.39
CA TYR A 106 36.55 -20.82 -25.39
C TYR A 106 35.15 -21.11 -25.93
N GLN A 107 34.97 -20.95 -27.25
CA GLN A 107 33.70 -21.15 -27.96
C GLN A 107 32.61 -20.14 -27.52
N GLU A 108 33.01 -18.94 -27.10
CA GLU A 108 32.11 -17.86 -26.68
C GLU A 108 32.11 -16.69 -27.66
N CYS A 109 31.04 -15.90 -27.71
CA CYS A 109 31.01 -14.63 -28.43
C CYS A 109 30.39 -13.52 -27.57
N LEU A 110 31.24 -12.59 -27.13
CA LEU A 110 30.86 -11.48 -26.26
C LEU A 110 30.27 -10.27 -27.00
N ASP A 111 30.23 -10.29 -28.34
CA ASP A 111 29.64 -9.25 -29.17
C ASP A 111 28.22 -9.65 -29.63
N PRO A 112 27.16 -9.06 -29.02
CA PRO A 112 25.78 -9.40 -29.34
C PRO A 112 25.33 -8.93 -30.73
N GLN A 113 26.19 -8.30 -31.53
CA GLN A 113 25.91 -8.00 -32.93
C GLN A 113 26.32 -9.15 -33.86
N LYS A 114 27.24 -10.02 -33.43
CA LYS A 114 27.80 -11.09 -34.27
C LYS A 114 27.11 -12.44 -34.04
N LEU A 115 27.13 -12.91 -32.80
CA LEU A 115 26.42 -14.08 -32.30
C LEU A 115 25.76 -13.70 -30.97
N PHE A 116 24.52 -14.15 -30.78
CA PHE A 116 23.73 -13.78 -29.60
C PHE A 116 22.66 -14.82 -29.33
N ASN A 117 22.15 -14.78 -28.10
CA ASN A 117 20.93 -15.45 -27.68
C ASN A 117 19.81 -14.44 -27.42
N TYR A 118 18.57 -14.93 -27.35
CA TYR A 118 17.42 -14.13 -26.98
C TYR A 118 17.08 -14.33 -25.51
N GLN A 119 17.02 -13.22 -24.78
CA GLN A 119 16.52 -13.18 -23.41
C GLN A 119 15.33 -12.24 -23.35
N GLY A 120 14.26 -12.63 -22.66
CA GLY A 120 13.08 -11.79 -22.56
C GLY A 120 12.12 -12.13 -21.43
N SER A 121 11.01 -11.40 -21.42
CA SER A 121 9.86 -11.67 -20.58
C SER A 121 8.56 -11.29 -21.28
N LEU A 122 7.52 -12.09 -21.07
CA LEU A 122 6.13 -11.77 -21.43
C LEU A 122 5.37 -11.48 -20.13
N SER A 123 4.92 -10.23 -19.98
CA SER A 123 4.15 -9.79 -18.81
C SER A 123 2.67 -9.71 -19.18
N PHE A 124 1.81 -10.27 -18.34
CA PHE A 124 0.37 -10.28 -18.52
C PHE A 124 -0.26 -9.29 -17.54
N THR A 125 -1.32 -8.59 -17.98
CA THR A 125 -2.12 -7.81 -17.02
C THR A 125 -2.81 -8.76 -16.04
N GLN A 126 -3.21 -8.26 -14.87
CA GLN A 126 -3.91 -9.09 -13.90
C GLN A 126 -5.18 -9.70 -14.52
N ASP A 127 -5.91 -8.92 -15.32
CA ASP A 127 -7.12 -9.38 -16.02
C ASP A 127 -6.82 -10.45 -17.08
N GLU A 128 -5.73 -10.29 -17.85
CA GLU A 128 -5.27 -11.33 -18.79
C GLU A 128 -4.95 -12.64 -18.07
N TYR A 129 -4.24 -12.55 -16.94
CA TYR A 129 -3.93 -13.72 -16.15
C TYR A 129 -5.19 -14.37 -15.56
N GLN A 130 -6.15 -13.59 -15.06
CA GLN A 130 -7.43 -14.13 -14.57
C GLN A 130 -8.24 -14.82 -15.67
N ARG A 131 -8.23 -14.29 -16.90
CA ARG A 131 -8.84 -14.98 -18.06
C ARG A 131 -8.17 -16.33 -18.33
N LEU A 132 -6.83 -16.38 -18.31
CA LEU A 132 -6.06 -17.61 -18.48
C LEU A 132 -6.33 -18.62 -17.35
N LEU A 133 -6.38 -18.15 -16.10
CA LEU A 133 -6.66 -18.99 -14.94
C LEU A 133 -8.09 -19.56 -14.98
N LYS A 134 -9.07 -18.74 -15.36
CA LYS A 134 -10.46 -19.18 -15.55
C LYS A 134 -10.55 -20.23 -16.67
N ALA A 135 -9.90 -19.99 -17.80
CA ALA A 135 -9.84 -20.95 -18.90
C ALA A 135 -9.13 -22.26 -18.50
N SER A 136 -8.24 -22.20 -17.50
CA SER A 136 -7.56 -23.33 -16.90
C SER A 136 -8.35 -24.05 -15.79
N GLY A 137 -9.62 -23.67 -15.56
CA GLY A 137 -10.44 -24.22 -14.49
C GLY A 137 -9.95 -23.87 -13.08
N GLY A 138 -9.27 -22.73 -12.92
CA GLY A 138 -8.66 -22.32 -11.65
C GLY A 138 -7.32 -22.99 -11.33
N ASN A 139 -6.78 -23.83 -12.24
CA ASN A 139 -5.52 -24.54 -12.01
C ASN A 139 -4.31 -23.71 -12.48
N GLU A 140 -3.45 -23.30 -11.55
CA GLU A 140 -2.27 -22.48 -11.84
C GLU A 140 -1.24 -23.20 -12.73
N VAL A 141 -1.04 -24.51 -12.57
CA VAL A 141 -0.09 -25.28 -13.39
C VAL A 141 -0.53 -25.24 -14.85
N LYS A 142 -1.83 -25.45 -15.12
CA LYS A 142 -2.40 -25.34 -16.46
C LYS A 142 -2.30 -23.91 -17.00
N ALA A 143 -2.52 -22.90 -16.16
CA ALA A 143 -2.36 -21.50 -16.55
C ALA A 143 -0.91 -21.18 -16.94
N LYS A 144 0.09 -21.68 -16.20
CA LYS A 144 1.52 -21.59 -16.55
C LYS A 144 1.79 -22.25 -17.91
N SER A 145 1.28 -23.45 -18.14
CA SER A 145 1.41 -24.13 -19.44
C SER A 145 0.80 -23.31 -20.58
N MET A 146 -0.34 -22.64 -20.37
CA MET A 146 -0.92 -21.73 -21.37
C MET A 146 -0.03 -20.50 -21.62
N MET A 147 0.55 -19.91 -20.58
CA MET A 147 1.49 -18.78 -20.72
C MET A 147 2.75 -19.19 -21.49
N GLU A 148 3.31 -20.37 -21.22
CA GLU A 148 4.44 -20.91 -21.97
C GLU A 148 4.07 -21.19 -23.42
N ASN A 149 2.88 -21.77 -23.66
CA ASN A 149 2.38 -22.01 -25.00
C ASN A 149 2.29 -20.71 -25.82
N ILE A 150 1.77 -19.63 -25.23
CA ILE A 150 1.75 -18.29 -25.86
C ILE A 150 3.18 -17.81 -26.15
N THR A 151 4.13 -18.07 -25.23
CA THR A 151 5.55 -17.70 -25.41
C THR A 151 6.19 -18.47 -26.57
N ARG A 152 5.95 -19.77 -26.67
CA ARG A 152 6.42 -20.62 -27.78
C ARG A 152 5.81 -20.19 -29.11
N HIS A 153 4.52 -19.86 -29.14
CA HIS A 153 3.85 -19.29 -30.31
C HIS A 153 4.49 -17.97 -30.75
N TYR A 154 4.78 -17.09 -29.79
CA TYR A 154 5.47 -15.83 -30.04
C TYR A 154 6.85 -16.06 -30.67
N LEU A 155 7.68 -16.95 -30.11
CA LEU A 155 9.02 -17.24 -30.62
C LEU A 155 9.00 -17.92 -32.00
N ALA A 156 8.09 -18.89 -32.21
CA ALA A 156 7.91 -19.53 -33.51
C ALA A 156 7.48 -18.53 -34.59
N SER A 157 6.51 -17.67 -34.27
CA SER A 157 6.08 -16.59 -35.15
C SER A 157 7.21 -15.60 -35.44
N TYR A 158 8.06 -15.34 -34.45
CA TYR A 158 9.24 -14.49 -34.60
C TYR A 158 10.27 -15.07 -35.56
N TYR A 159 10.63 -16.35 -35.44
CA TYR A 159 11.50 -17.03 -36.41
C TYR A 159 10.89 -17.08 -37.80
N ASN A 160 9.59 -17.36 -37.91
CA ASN A 160 8.90 -17.37 -39.20
C ASN A 160 8.85 -15.99 -39.85
N GLN A 161 8.69 -14.93 -39.07
CA GLN A 161 8.71 -13.56 -39.57
C GLN A 161 10.12 -13.19 -40.08
N ILE A 162 11.17 -13.58 -39.37
CA ILE A 162 12.57 -13.40 -39.84
C ILE A 162 12.79 -14.14 -41.16
N LYS A 163 12.37 -15.42 -41.24
CA LYS A 163 12.48 -16.22 -42.46
C LYS A 163 11.77 -15.54 -43.64
N LYS A 164 10.56 -15.00 -43.41
CA LYS A 164 9.81 -14.23 -44.41
C LYS A 164 10.56 -12.97 -44.85
N GLU A 165 11.02 -12.16 -43.91
CA GLU A 165 11.72 -10.89 -44.17
C GLU A 165 13.07 -11.09 -44.91
N GLN A 166 13.69 -12.27 -44.74
CA GLN A 166 14.98 -12.61 -45.34
C GLN A 166 14.90 -13.60 -46.50
N LYS A 167 13.68 -14.00 -46.92
CA LYS A 167 13.46 -15.00 -47.98
C LYS A 167 14.18 -16.33 -47.71
N ILE A 168 14.26 -16.76 -46.46
CA ILE A 168 14.85 -18.05 -46.08
C ILE A 168 13.83 -19.16 -46.42
N LYS A 169 14.20 -20.06 -47.33
CA LYS A 169 13.40 -21.25 -47.67
C LYS A 169 13.43 -22.28 -46.54
N GLY A 170 12.32 -22.97 -46.31
CA GLY A 170 12.21 -24.06 -45.33
C GLY A 170 10.82 -24.15 -44.71
N LYS A 171 10.59 -25.21 -43.93
CA LYS A 171 9.33 -25.44 -43.19
C LYS A 171 9.07 -24.29 -42.21
N LYS A 172 7.79 -23.95 -41.99
CA LYS A 172 7.40 -23.06 -40.89
C LYS A 172 7.73 -23.72 -39.56
N THR A 173 8.30 -22.94 -38.65
CA THR A 173 8.58 -23.39 -37.28
C THR A 173 7.29 -23.39 -36.51
N LYS A 174 7.00 -24.48 -35.83
CA LYS A 174 5.84 -24.65 -34.96
C LYS A 174 6.23 -24.36 -33.50
N PRO A 175 5.26 -24.03 -32.62
CA PRO A 175 5.52 -23.75 -31.21
C PRO A 175 6.20 -24.92 -30.47
N GLU A 176 5.85 -26.16 -30.80
CA GLU A 176 6.38 -27.37 -30.15
C GLU A 176 7.85 -27.62 -30.51
N GLU A 177 8.31 -27.06 -31.63
CA GLU A 177 9.70 -27.16 -32.10
C GLU A 177 10.61 -26.13 -31.40
N ILE A 178 10.08 -25.18 -30.61
CA ILE A 178 10.88 -24.14 -29.98
C ILE A 178 11.68 -24.69 -28.80
N GLU A 179 13.00 -24.58 -28.86
CA GLU A 179 13.90 -24.85 -27.75
C GLU A 179 13.88 -23.65 -26.77
N LEU A 180 13.46 -23.87 -25.51
CA LEU A 180 13.14 -22.80 -24.55
C LEU A 180 13.61 -23.13 -23.13
N VAL A 181 14.14 -22.11 -22.44
CA VAL A 181 14.20 -22.06 -20.98
C VAL A 181 13.17 -21.06 -20.52
N SER A 182 12.31 -21.43 -19.58
CA SER A 182 11.27 -20.57 -19.03
C SER A 182 11.24 -20.64 -17.51
N ASN A 183 10.85 -19.52 -16.88
CA ASN A 183 10.57 -19.46 -15.45
C ASN A 183 9.38 -18.53 -15.18
N PHE A 184 8.48 -18.95 -14.29
CA PHE A 184 7.21 -18.26 -14.03
C PHE A 184 7.21 -17.52 -12.70
N HIS A 185 6.78 -16.26 -12.75
CA HIS A 185 6.61 -15.39 -11.60
C HIS A 185 5.15 -14.96 -11.53
N ILE A 186 4.39 -15.55 -10.60
CA ILE A 186 2.92 -15.36 -10.47
C ILE A 186 2.54 -14.91 -9.06
N GLU A 187 2.78 -15.73 -8.03
CA GLU A 187 2.40 -15.40 -6.66
C GLU A 187 3.33 -14.37 -6.00
N GLY A 188 2.75 -13.33 -5.39
CA GLY A 188 3.49 -12.35 -4.58
C GLY A 188 4.24 -11.26 -5.35
N GLU A 189 4.14 -11.22 -6.68
CA GLU A 189 4.71 -10.17 -7.52
C GLU A 189 3.61 -9.33 -8.19
N ALA A 190 3.85 -8.02 -8.33
CA ALA A 190 2.84 -7.06 -8.79
C ALA A 190 2.36 -7.26 -10.24
N ASN A 191 3.02 -8.12 -11.03
CA ASN A 191 2.67 -8.42 -12.43
C ASN A 191 3.01 -9.88 -12.77
N PRO A 192 2.02 -10.75 -13.06
CA PRO A 192 2.28 -12.12 -13.53
C PRO A 192 3.07 -12.12 -14.84
N HIS A 193 4.18 -12.85 -14.88
CA HIS A 193 5.02 -12.91 -16.07
C HIS A 193 5.84 -14.19 -16.18
N ILE A 194 6.26 -14.48 -17.42
CA ILE A 194 7.18 -15.56 -17.75
C ILE A 194 8.49 -14.93 -18.24
N HIS A 195 9.59 -15.32 -17.61
CA HIS A 195 10.95 -15.09 -18.11
C HIS A 195 11.33 -16.18 -19.08
N PHE A 196 12.06 -15.84 -20.14
CA PHE A 196 12.52 -16.84 -21.09
C PHE A 196 13.93 -16.57 -21.64
N TYR A 197 14.57 -17.66 -22.06
CA TYR A 197 15.80 -17.67 -22.83
C TYR A 197 15.72 -18.70 -23.94
N THR A 198 16.18 -18.34 -25.14
CA THR A 198 16.30 -19.24 -26.28
C THR A 198 17.50 -18.83 -27.15
N HIS A 199 18.11 -19.78 -27.85
CA HIS A 199 19.18 -19.48 -28.78
C HIS A 199 18.62 -18.89 -30.07
N ALA A 200 19.40 -18.08 -30.79
CA ALA A 200 18.92 -17.45 -32.02
C ALA A 200 18.99 -18.36 -33.26
N PHE A 201 18.99 -19.69 -33.11
CA PHE A 201 18.97 -20.62 -34.24
C PHE A 201 17.58 -21.22 -34.40
N CYS A 202 17.11 -21.31 -35.65
CA CYS A 202 15.82 -21.91 -35.93
C CYS A 202 15.96 -23.44 -36.02
N PRO A 203 15.28 -24.22 -35.17
CA PRO A 203 15.46 -25.68 -35.12
C PRO A 203 15.03 -26.38 -36.42
N THR A 204 14.02 -25.85 -37.13
CA THR A 204 13.58 -26.44 -38.41
C THR A 204 14.52 -26.17 -39.58
N THR A 205 15.21 -25.03 -39.60
CA THR A 205 16.05 -24.65 -40.74
C THR A 205 17.54 -24.73 -40.43
N GLN A 206 17.90 -24.98 -39.16
CA GLN A 206 19.28 -25.02 -38.67
C GLN A 206 20.07 -23.73 -39.02
N ARG A 207 19.36 -22.60 -39.14
CA ARG A 207 19.92 -21.30 -39.55
C ARG A 207 19.84 -20.30 -38.43
N TYR A 208 20.82 -19.41 -38.39
CA TYR A 208 20.84 -18.27 -37.49
C TYR A 208 19.79 -17.22 -37.85
N MET A 209 18.86 -16.95 -36.93
CA MET A 209 17.74 -16.03 -37.06
C MET A 209 18.10 -14.66 -36.48
N ASN A 210 18.79 -13.83 -37.27
CA ASN A 210 19.08 -12.45 -36.90
C ASN A 210 18.17 -11.48 -37.66
N PRO A 211 17.18 -10.82 -37.03
CA PRO A 211 16.27 -9.91 -37.74
C PRO A 211 17.02 -8.72 -38.35
N ARG A 212 16.57 -8.26 -39.53
CA ARG A 212 17.06 -7.01 -40.13
C ARG A 212 16.67 -5.80 -39.26
N TYR A 213 15.43 -5.79 -38.77
CA TYR A 213 14.86 -4.71 -37.96
C TYR A 213 14.30 -5.27 -36.65
N PHE A 214 15.17 -5.48 -35.65
CA PHE A 214 14.83 -6.19 -34.40
C PHE A 214 13.53 -5.70 -33.74
N SER A 215 13.37 -4.39 -33.57
CA SER A 215 12.19 -3.81 -32.92
C SER A 215 10.92 -3.94 -33.75
N GLU A 216 11.00 -3.80 -35.08
CA GLU A 216 9.85 -3.89 -35.97
C GLU A 216 9.37 -5.32 -36.14
N THR A 217 10.28 -6.27 -36.36
CA THR A 217 9.97 -7.71 -36.43
C THR A 217 9.27 -8.14 -35.14
N LYS A 218 9.80 -7.71 -33.98
CA LYS A 218 9.23 -7.96 -32.65
C LYS A 218 7.79 -7.41 -32.55
N GLN A 219 7.58 -6.17 -33.00
CA GLN A 219 6.26 -5.53 -32.95
C GLN A 219 5.25 -6.21 -33.88
N LYS A 220 5.65 -6.55 -35.12
CA LYS A 220 4.77 -7.26 -36.08
C LYS A 220 4.28 -8.58 -35.51
N VAL A 221 5.18 -9.34 -34.88
CA VAL A 221 4.86 -10.64 -34.28
C VAL A 221 3.98 -10.46 -33.04
N HIS A 222 4.24 -9.44 -32.22
CA HIS A 222 3.38 -9.15 -31.08
C HIS A 222 1.92 -8.89 -31.52
N LYS A 223 1.71 -8.13 -32.60
CA LYS A 223 0.36 -7.94 -33.19
C LYS A 223 -0.30 -9.24 -33.65
N GLN A 224 0.48 -10.18 -34.20
CA GLN A 224 -0.04 -11.49 -34.62
C GLN A 224 -0.50 -12.30 -33.42
N ILE A 225 0.29 -12.30 -32.33
CA ILE A 225 -0.02 -13.04 -31.10
C ILE A 225 -1.23 -12.46 -30.38
N GLU A 226 -1.37 -11.13 -30.31
CA GLU A 226 -2.59 -10.51 -29.78
C GLU A 226 -3.83 -11.02 -30.51
N LYS A 227 -3.82 -11.02 -31.85
CA LYS A 227 -4.95 -11.49 -32.66
C LYS A 227 -5.21 -12.98 -32.47
N GLN A 228 -4.16 -13.80 -32.44
CA GLN A 228 -4.27 -15.25 -32.30
C GLN A 228 -4.88 -15.67 -30.95
N PHE A 229 -4.59 -14.92 -29.89
CA PHE A 229 -5.06 -15.20 -28.53
C PHE A 229 -6.00 -14.10 -28.03
N ALA A 230 -6.86 -13.55 -28.89
CA ALA A 230 -7.73 -12.42 -28.56
C ALA A 230 -8.71 -12.68 -27.42
N GLN A 231 -9.08 -13.95 -27.20
CA GLN A 231 -9.90 -14.39 -26.08
C GLN A 231 -9.20 -14.25 -24.72
N TYR A 232 -7.87 -14.16 -24.69
CA TYR A 232 -7.07 -14.06 -23.47
C TYR A 232 -6.36 -12.71 -23.36
N LEU A 233 -5.85 -12.19 -24.48
CA LEU A 233 -4.96 -11.03 -24.53
C LEU A 233 -5.70 -9.74 -24.91
N GLU A 234 -5.32 -8.64 -24.25
CA GLU A 234 -5.74 -7.30 -24.64
C GLU A 234 -5.22 -6.96 -26.04
N GLN A 235 -6.11 -6.43 -26.87
CA GLN A 235 -5.79 -6.03 -28.24
C GLN A 235 -5.20 -4.63 -28.27
N GLY A 236 -4.24 -4.42 -29.18
CA GLY A 236 -3.68 -3.09 -29.46
C GLY A 236 -2.56 -2.66 -28.51
N VAL A 237 -2.07 -3.54 -27.63
CA VAL A 237 -0.92 -3.23 -26.78
C VAL A 237 0.34 -3.10 -27.64
N ALA A 238 0.50 -3.97 -28.64
CA ALA A 238 1.61 -4.03 -29.58
C ALA A 238 1.69 -2.79 -30.48
N THR A 239 0.55 -2.24 -30.89
CA THR A 239 0.47 -1.01 -31.69
C THR A 239 0.61 0.25 -30.85
N GLY A 240 0.60 0.14 -29.52
CA GLY A 240 0.43 1.27 -28.63
C GLY A 240 -0.91 1.96 -28.87
N GLN A 241 -1.97 1.20 -29.16
CA GLN A 241 -3.31 1.68 -29.50
C GLN A 241 -3.80 2.72 -28.50
N GLN A 242 -3.56 2.54 -27.20
CA GLN A 242 -3.89 3.55 -26.19
C GLN A 242 -3.22 4.91 -26.46
N LYS A 243 -1.92 4.92 -26.81
CA LYS A 243 -1.20 6.15 -27.16
C LYS A 243 -1.71 6.75 -28.47
N ASN A 244 -2.07 5.91 -29.43
CA ASN A 244 -2.61 6.38 -30.71
C ASN A 244 -4.03 6.94 -30.54
N GLN A 245 -4.91 6.24 -29.84
CA GLN A 245 -6.25 6.69 -29.47
C GLN A 245 -6.17 7.98 -28.64
N ALA A 246 -5.23 8.08 -27.69
CA ALA A 246 -5.03 9.31 -26.93
C ALA A 246 -4.52 10.48 -27.79
N ARG A 247 -3.68 10.21 -28.79
CA ARG A 247 -3.25 11.24 -29.77
C ARG A 247 -4.40 11.68 -30.66
N THR A 248 -5.22 10.74 -31.13
CA THR A 248 -6.44 11.01 -31.90
C THR A 248 -7.43 11.81 -31.07
N ALA A 249 -7.79 11.35 -29.87
CA ALA A 249 -8.67 12.05 -28.96
C ALA A 249 -8.16 13.45 -28.62
N ARG A 250 -6.84 13.63 -28.43
CA ARG A 250 -6.27 14.96 -28.26
C ARG A 250 -6.45 15.84 -29.49
N ARG A 251 -6.18 15.31 -30.69
CA ARG A 251 -6.36 16.04 -31.93
C ARG A 251 -7.81 16.45 -32.09
N ASP A 252 -8.73 15.51 -31.93
CA ASP A 252 -10.16 15.74 -32.08
C ASP A 252 -10.65 16.75 -31.03
N TYR A 253 -10.14 16.70 -29.79
CA TYR A 253 -10.46 17.68 -28.75
C TYR A 253 -9.94 19.09 -29.10
N LEU A 254 -8.72 19.20 -29.62
CA LEU A 254 -8.18 20.49 -30.07
C LEU A 254 -8.91 21.02 -31.31
N THR A 255 -9.36 20.15 -32.21
CA THR A 255 -10.22 20.52 -33.34
C THR A 255 -11.57 21.02 -32.85
N TYR A 256 -12.22 20.29 -31.93
CA TYR A 256 -13.47 20.74 -31.32
C TYR A 256 -13.31 22.12 -30.69
N LEU A 257 -12.24 22.36 -29.92
CA LEU A 257 -11.97 23.69 -29.38
C LEU A 257 -11.75 24.74 -30.48
N LEU A 258 -11.07 24.40 -31.59
CA LEU A 258 -10.89 25.31 -32.71
C LEU A 258 -12.22 25.79 -33.30
N ASP A 259 -13.17 24.87 -33.44
CA ASP A 259 -14.49 25.16 -34.02
C ASP A 259 -15.33 26.08 -33.11
N HIS A 260 -14.95 26.22 -31.84
CA HIS A 260 -15.66 26.99 -30.81
C HIS A 260 -14.84 28.17 -30.24
N CYS A 261 -13.62 28.39 -30.75
CA CYS A 261 -12.73 29.49 -30.34
C CYS A 261 -12.39 30.36 -31.54
N GLN A 262 -12.01 31.62 -31.31
CA GLN A 262 -11.67 32.53 -32.41
C GLN A 262 -10.28 32.25 -33.00
N ASN A 263 -9.35 31.72 -32.20
CA ASN A 263 -7.98 31.51 -32.64
C ASN A 263 -7.23 30.45 -31.82
N TRP A 264 -6.03 30.11 -32.28
CA TRP A 264 -5.19 29.07 -31.65
C TRP A 264 -4.57 29.46 -30.30
N LEU A 265 -4.52 30.75 -29.97
CA LEU A 265 -4.12 31.20 -28.63
C LEU A 265 -5.19 30.83 -27.60
N GLU A 266 -6.46 31.06 -27.95
CA GLU A 266 -7.61 30.72 -27.10
C GLU A 266 -7.73 29.21 -26.88
N VAL A 267 -7.60 28.39 -27.94
CA VAL A 267 -7.61 26.93 -27.80
C VAL A 267 -6.49 26.43 -26.90
N ARG A 268 -5.27 26.98 -27.04
CA ARG A 268 -4.14 26.64 -26.17
C ARG A 268 -4.42 27.03 -24.72
N LYS A 269 -5.08 28.17 -24.50
CA LYS A 269 -5.49 28.62 -23.18
C LYS A 269 -6.50 27.65 -22.59
N MET A 270 -7.61 27.34 -23.27
CA MET A 270 -8.62 26.41 -22.79
C MET A 270 -8.06 25.01 -22.48
N PHE A 271 -7.20 24.46 -23.34
CA PHE A 271 -6.56 23.17 -23.06
C PHE A 271 -5.65 23.22 -21.82
N ARG A 272 -4.93 24.33 -21.62
CA ARG A 272 -4.11 24.54 -20.42
C ARG A 272 -4.96 24.76 -19.18
N ASP A 273 -6.10 25.44 -19.30
CA ASP A 273 -7.03 25.66 -18.20
C ASP A 273 -7.63 24.33 -17.74
N LEU A 274 -7.96 23.41 -18.67
CA LEU A 274 -8.31 22.03 -18.33
C LEU A 274 -7.17 21.29 -17.60
N GLU A 275 -5.93 21.39 -18.10
CA GLU A 275 -4.77 20.80 -17.41
C GLU A 275 -4.56 21.42 -16.02
N GLY A 276 -4.83 22.71 -15.87
CA GLY A 276 -4.77 23.49 -14.64
C GLY A 276 -5.80 23.02 -13.63
N LEU A 277 -7.08 23.01 -14.01
CA LEU A 277 -8.20 22.54 -13.19
C LEU A 277 -7.98 21.10 -12.70
N LEU A 278 -7.63 20.18 -13.60
CA LEU A 278 -7.32 18.80 -13.21
C LEU A 278 -6.13 18.75 -12.26
N SER A 279 -5.10 19.57 -12.46
CA SER A 279 -3.94 19.58 -11.58
C SER A 279 -4.26 20.16 -10.20
N GLU A 280 -5.07 21.21 -10.14
CA GLU A 280 -5.51 21.85 -8.91
C GLU A 280 -6.32 20.88 -8.06
N VAL A 281 -7.43 20.35 -8.60
CA VAL A 281 -8.32 19.45 -7.87
C VAL A 281 -7.63 18.15 -7.49
N LEU A 282 -6.81 17.56 -8.36
CA LEU A 282 -6.17 16.26 -8.05
C LEU A 282 -4.99 16.39 -7.06
N ASN A 283 -4.42 17.58 -6.91
CA ASN A 283 -3.33 17.85 -5.97
C ASN A 283 -3.78 18.55 -4.69
N SER A 284 -5.06 18.94 -4.56
CA SER A 284 -5.59 19.41 -3.29
C SER A 284 -5.47 18.34 -2.21
N ASP A 285 -5.54 18.75 -0.95
CA ASP A 285 -5.52 17.84 0.19
C ASP A 285 -6.90 17.19 0.43
N ASP A 286 -7.89 17.51 -0.40
CA ASP A 286 -9.24 17.00 -0.27
C ASP A 286 -9.33 15.47 -0.42
N PRO A 287 -10.32 14.85 0.23
CA PRO A 287 -10.59 13.44 0.03
C PRO A 287 -11.06 13.12 -1.38
N LEU A 288 -10.90 11.86 -1.77
CA LEU A 288 -11.22 11.37 -3.12
C LEU A 288 -12.65 11.75 -3.56
N HIS A 289 -13.64 11.61 -2.67
CA HIS A 289 -15.03 11.90 -2.99
C HIS A 289 -15.28 13.40 -3.22
N ALA A 290 -14.61 14.28 -2.45
CA ALA A 290 -14.69 15.73 -2.63
C ALA A 290 -14.01 16.14 -3.94
N LYS A 291 -12.87 15.53 -4.29
CA LYS A 291 -12.23 15.73 -5.60
C LYS A 291 -13.13 15.33 -6.76
N ILE A 292 -13.83 14.21 -6.65
CA ILE A 292 -14.80 13.76 -7.65
C ILE A 292 -15.96 14.76 -7.76
N ALA A 293 -16.48 15.23 -6.63
CA ALA A 293 -17.58 16.20 -6.60
C ALA A 293 -17.19 17.56 -7.20
N GLU A 294 -15.99 18.07 -6.89
CA GLU A 294 -15.51 19.34 -7.43
C GLU A 294 -15.28 19.24 -8.95
N LEU A 295 -14.69 18.13 -9.42
CA LEU A 295 -14.58 17.90 -10.87
C LEU A 295 -15.95 17.85 -11.54
N GLN A 296 -16.94 17.19 -10.94
CA GLN A 296 -18.30 17.13 -11.49
C GLN A 296 -18.97 18.50 -11.54
N LYS A 297 -18.79 19.33 -10.51
CA LYS A 297 -19.28 20.70 -10.45
C LYS A 297 -18.67 21.57 -11.55
N GLU A 298 -17.39 21.36 -11.86
CA GLU A 298 -16.68 22.00 -12.97
C GLU A 298 -16.93 21.33 -14.34
N GLY A 299 -17.96 20.48 -14.45
CA GLY A 299 -18.37 19.85 -15.71
C GLY A 299 -17.45 18.73 -16.17
N LEU A 300 -16.63 18.13 -15.30
CA LEU A 300 -15.73 17.02 -15.61
C LEU A 300 -16.18 15.72 -14.95
N SER A 301 -16.38 14.67 -15.75
CA SER A 301 -16.58 13.30 -15.28
C SER A 301 -15.32 12.48 -15.46
N ILE A 302 -14.79 11.92 -14.36
CA ILE A 302 -13.71 10.92 -14.40
C ILE A 302 -14.26 9.53 -14.07
N LYS A 303 -14.14 8.60 -15.02
CA LYS A 303 -14.48 7.17 -14.82
C LYS A 303 -13.21 6.34 -14.81
N VAL A 304 -13.04 5.51 -13.76
CA VAL A 304 -11.92 4.57 -13.65
C VAL A 304 -12.39 3.17 -14.08
N LYS A 305 -11.80 2.63 -15.14
CA LYS A 305 -12.07 1.29 -15.64
C LYS A 305 -11.39 0.19 -14.80
N PRO A 306 -11.86 -1.06 -14.87
CA PRO A 306 -11.24 -2.20 -14.17
C PRO A 306 -9.74 -2.37 -14.49
N ASN A 307 -9.35 -2.14 -15.74
CA ASN A 307 -7.98 -2.24 -16.24
C ASN A 307 -7.09 -1.03 -15.90
N GLN A 308 -7.45 -0.22 -14.89
CA GLN A 308 -6.70 0.98 -14.45
C GLN A 308 -6.64 2.12 -15.46
N GLN A 309 -7.41 2.05 -16.55
CA GLN A 309 -7.57 3.19 -17.46
C GLN A 309 -8.55 4.20 -16.88
N ILE A 310 -8.37 5.46 -17.25
CA ILE A 310 -9.37 6.49 -16.97
C ILE A 310 -9.96 7.03 -18.27
N GLU A 311 -11.21 7.42 -18.15
CA GLU A 311 -11.93 8.23 -19.11
C GLU A 311 -12.26 9.55 -18.43
N ILE A 312 -11.76 10.64 -19.01
CA ILE A 312 -12.07 12.01 -18.60
C ILE A 312 -12.97 12.58 -19.68
N GLN A 313 -14.17 12.98 -19.30
CA GLN A 313 -15.15 13.57 -20.20
C GLN A 313 -15.54 14.94 -19.68
N GLN A 314 -15.49 15.95 -20.55
CA GLN A 314 -16.04 17.27 -20.27
C GLN A 314 -17.51 17.31 -20.71
N GLN A 315 -18.33 17.99 -19.92
CA GLN A 315 -19.74 18.20 -20.20
C GLN A 315 -19.89 18.84 -21.59
N ASP A 316 -20.87 18.35 -22.34
CA ASP A 316 -21.20 18.79 -23.70
C ASP A 316 -20.09 18.62 -24.75
N VAL A 317 -18.94 18.02 -24.38
CA VAL A 317 -17.88 17.64 -25.33
C VAL A 317 -17.96 16.14 -25.62
N PRO A 318 -18.21 15.72 -26.88
CA PRO A 318 -18.38 14.32 -27.25
C PRO A 318 -17.03 13.56 -27.38
N ILE A 319 -16.02 13.96 -26.62
CA ILE A 319 -14.64 13.48 -26.75
C ILE A 319 -14.13 13.02 -25.40
N THR A 320 -13.77 11.74 -25.33
CA THR A 320 -13.23 11.13 -24.12
C THR A 320 -11.71 11.19 -24.12
N LEU A 321 -11.15 11.83 -23.10
CA LEU A 321 -9.70 11.94 -22.88
C LEU A 321 -9.22 10.83 -21.94
N SER A 322 -7.91 10.57 -21.95
CA SER A 322 -7.25 9.59 -21.08
C SER A 322 -5.97 10.20 -20.49
N ILE A 323 -5.30 9.50 -19.57
CA ILE A 323 -3.99 9.95 -19.03
C ILE A 323 -3.00 10.25 -20.14
N GLU A 324 -3.00 9.44 -21.21
CA GLU A 324 -2.02 9.58 -22.29
C GLU A 324 -2.34 10.72 -23.26
N THR A 325 -3.52 11.35 -23.16
CA THR A 325 -3.91 12.54 -23.94
C THR A 325 -3.03 13.73 -23.56
N PHE A 326 -2.70 13.87 -22.28
CA PHE A 326 -1.91 14.99 -21.78
C PHE A 326 -0.42 14.80 -22.09
N ILE A 327 0.34 15.89 -22.19
CA ILE A 327 1.81 15.83 -22.23
C ILE A 327 2.38 16.02 -20.82
N ASN A 328 1.71 16.83 -20.00
CA ASN A 328 2.18 17.23 -18.68
C ASN A 328 2.47 16.02 -17.78
N ARG A 329 3.77 15.81 -17.48
CA ARG A 329 4.23 14.66 -16.68
C ARG A 329 3.74 14.71 -15.23
N LYS A 330 3.56 15.91 -14.65
CA LYS A 330 3.05 16.06 -13.28
C LYS A 330 1.58 15.65 -13.23
N LEU A 331 0.76 16.18 -14.13
CA LEU A 331 -0.66 15.80 -14.25
C LEU A 331 -0.83 14.29 -14.46
N LYS A 332 -0.02 13.68 -15.34
CA LYS A 332 -0.04 12.21 -15.52
C LYS A 332 0.22 11.44 -14.24
N ARG A 333 1.09 11.95 -13.35
CA ARG A 333 1.37 11.32 -12.05
C ARG A 333 0.17 11.48 -11.11
N SER A 334 -0.42 12.67 -11.04
CA SER A 334 -1.61 12.95 -10.22
C SER A 334 -2.79 12.07 -10.64
N LEU A 335 -3.06 11.95 -11.95
CA LEU A 335 -4.09 11.04 -12.48
C LEU A 335 -3.80 9.56 -12.14
N LYS A 336 -2.54 9.11 -12.24
CA LYS A 336 -2.16 7.75 -11.85
C LYS A 336 -2.34 7.51 -10.35
N ARG A 337 -2.06 8.51 -9.50
CA ARG A 337 -2.32 8.44 -8.06
C ARG A 337 -3.83 8.35 -7.79
N PHE A 338 -4.63 9.21 -8.42
CA PHE A 338 -6.08 9.19 -8.33
C PHE A 338 -6.65 7.79 -8.66
N VAL A 339 -6.20 7.16 -9.75
CA VAL A 339 -6.59 5.78 -10.09
C VAL A 339 -6.26 4.79 -8.99
N LYS A 340 -5.03 4.85 -8.47
CA LYS A 340 -4.59 3.94 -7.40
C LYS A 340 -5.43 4.11 -6.14
N GLN A 341 -5.71 5.35 -5.75
CA GLN A 341 -6.52 5.66 -4.58
C GLN A 341 -7.96 5.16 -4.77
N HIS A 342 -8.59 5.49 -5.91
CA HIS A 342 -9.93 5.05 -6.25
C HIS A 342 -10.08 3.52 -6.25
N GLN A 343 -9.13 2.80 -6.85
CA GLN A 343 -9.14 1.33 -6.81
C GLN A 343 -8.91 0.77 -5.42
N PHE A 344 -8.01 1.39 -4.64
CA PHE A 344 -7.79 0.97 -3.27
C PHE A 344 -9.09 1.09 -2.48
N GLU A 345 -9.75 2.24 -2.53
CA GLU A 345 -11.01 2.50 -1.82
C GLU A 345 -12.16 1.61 -2.28
N GLN A 346 -12.31 1.34 -3.60
CA GLN A 346 -13.31 0.39 -4.09
C GLN A 346 -13.06 -1.06 -3.63
N GLN A 347 -11.80 -1.52 -3.69
CA GLN A 347 -11.46 -2.85 -3.19
C GLN A 347 -11.69 -2.93 -1.68
N SER A 348 -11.31 -1.87 -0.97
CA SER A 348 -11.48 -1.68 0.46
C SER A 348 -12.93 -1.79 0.92
N GLN A 349 -13.89 -1.27 0.14
CA GLN A 349 -15.32 -1.44 0.38
C GLN A 349 -15.78 -2.89 0.26
N ARG A 350 -15.23 -3.67 -0.68
CA ARG A 350 -15.59 -5.09 -0.87
C ARG A 350 -15.13 -6.01 0.26
N TYR A 351 -14.04 -5.67 0.95
CA TYR A 351 -13.47 -6.52 2.00
C TYR A 351 -13.94 -6.18 3.42
N GLY A 352 -14.82 -5.18 3.58
CA GLY A 352 -15.38 -4.77 4.88
C GLY A 352 -14.32 -4.25 5.85
N ASN A 353 -14.39 -2.97 6.20
CA ASN A 353 -13.48 -2.30 7.16
C ASN A 353 -12.03 -2.18 6.71
N THR A 354 -11.76 -1.27 5.78
CA THR A 354 -10.46 -0.60 5.69
C THR A 354 -10.65 0.90 5.85
N THR A 355 -9.69 1.55 6.51
CA THR A 355 -9.73 2.98 6.76
C THR A 355 -9.58 3.74 5.45
N PRO A 356 -10.43 4.73 5.14
CA PRO A 356 -10.23 5.63 4.01
C PRO A 356 -8.82 6.19 4.02
N VAL A 357 -8.23 6.36 2.83
CA VAL A 357 -6.85 6.82 2.67
C VAL A 357 -6.64 8.16 3.36
N GLU A 358 -7.61 9.07 3.25
CA GLU A 358 -7.65 10.37 3.92
C GLU A 358 -7.45 10.25 5.45
N LYS A 359 -8.23 9.41 6.14
CA LYS A 359 -8.14 9.31 7.61
C LYS A 359 -6.79 8.80 8.07
N MET A 360 -6.22 7.85 7.32
CA MET A 360 -4.87 7.35 7.54
C MET A 360 -3.84 8.47 7.34
N GLU A 361 -3.98 9.24 6.26
CA GLU A 361 -3.11 10.36 5.94
C GLU A 361 -3.13 11.45 7.01
N THR A 362 -4.30 11.85 7.50
CA THR A 362 -4.43 12.83 8.58
C THR A 362 -3.67 12.41 9.84
N VAL A 363 -3.81 11.16 10.27
CA VAL A 363 -3.10 10.64 11.46
C VAL A 363 -1.59 10.63 11.25
N LEU A 364 -1.13 10.17 10.08
CA LEU A 364 0.29 10.13 9.74
C LEU A 364 0.92 11.53 9.67
N LEU A 365 0.23 12.49 9.05
CA LEU A 365 0.70 13.89 8.97
C LEU A 365 0.74 14.55 10.35
N ASN A 366 -0.26 14.29 11.20
CA ASN A 366 -0.23 14.78 12.57
C ASN A 366 1.00 14.27 13.35
N ASN A 367 1.31 12.97 13.22
CA ASN A 367 2.49 12.39 13.85
C ASN A 367 3.79 12.97 13.29
N LEU A 368 3.89 13.14 11.96
CA LEU A 368 5.05 13.72 11.31
C LEU A 368 5.27 15.19 11.74
N ASN A 369 4.20 16.00 11.75
CA ASN A 369 4.26 17.41 12.14
C ASN A 369 4.68 17.60 13.59
N ALA A 370 4.20 16.75 14.50
CA ALA A 370 4.60 16.79 15.90
C ALA A 370 6.11 16.55 16.07
N VAL A 371 6.65 15.54 15.37
CA VAL A 371 8.09 15.24 15.38
C VAL A 371 8.89 16.35 14.73
N ASN A 372 8.40 16.92 13.63
CA ASN A 372 9.07 18.02 12.95
C ASN A 372 9.19 19.27 13.82
N LYS A 373 8.14 19.63 14.58
CA LYS A 373 8.19 20.76 15.51
C LYS A 373 9.31 20.57 16.54
N ALA A 374 9.37 19.39 17.16
CA ALA A 374 10.39 19.06 18.17
C ALA A 374 11.81 19.03 17.57
N LEU A 375 11.99 18.36 16.43
CA LEU A 375 13.27 18.28 15.74
C LEU A 375 13.77 19.67 15.31
N SER A 376 12.90 20.54 14.80
CA SER A 376 13.30 21.91 14.41
C SER A 376 13.78 22.73 15.60
N GLN A 377 13.19 22.56 16.79
CA GLN A 377 13.65 23.21 18.01
C GLN A 377 15.01 22.66 18.45
N GLU A 378 15.17 21.34 18.50
CA GLU A 378 16.43 20.68 18.88
C GLU A 378 17.58 21.08 17.95
N LEU A 379 17.38 21.05 16.62
CA LEU A 379 18.38 21.44 15.63
C LEU A 379 18.83 22.91 15.73
N GLY A 380 17.99 23.78 16.29
CA GLY A 380 18.34 25.17 16.56
C GLY A 380 19.27 25.36 17.76
N GLN A 381 19.35 24.36 18.65
CA GLN A 381 20.13 24.39 19.88
C GLN A 381 21.44 23.61 19.79
N ILE A 382 21.51 22.58 18.93
CA ILE A 382 22.69 21.71 18.81
C ILE A 382 23.57 22.07 17.59
N PRO A 383 24.89 21.81 17.65
CA PRO A 383 25.80 22.09 16.53
C PRO A 383 25.53 21.19 15.31
N PRO A 384 25.84 21.66 14.08
CA PRO A 384 25.61 20.89 12.84
C PRO A 384 26.22 19.49 12.80
N SER A 385 27.30 19.23 13.56
CA SER A 385 27.94 17.92 13.68
C SER A 385 27.02 16.85 14.29
N GLU A 386 26.07 17.26 15.14
CA GLU A 386 25.16 16.37 15.86
C GLU A 386 23.80 16.22 15.16
N HIS A 387 23.54 17.01 14.11
CA HIS A 387 22.26 17.04 13.41
C HIS A 387 21.84 15.68 12.83
N LYS A 388 22.80 14.85 12.40
CA LYS A 388 22.52 13.52 11.86
C LYS A 388 21.93 12.59 12.93
N GLU A 389 22.48 12.62 14.13
CA GLU A 389 22.03 11.77 15.25
C GLU A 389 20.65 12.21 15.73
N ALA A 390 20.43 13.51 15.92
CA ALA A 390 19.12 14.07 16.27
C ALA A 390 18.04 13.70 15.24
N LYS A 391 18.35 13.79 13.95
CA LYS A 391 17.42 13.39 12.87
C LYS A 391 17.10 11.89 12.88
N ASN A 392 18.09 11.04 13.13
CA ASN A 392 17.88 9.59 13.27
C ASN A 392 16.99 9.27 14.48
N LYS A 393 17.24 9.93 15.62
CA LYS A 393 16.40 9.82 16.83
C LYS A 393 14.96 10.26 16.54
N ALA A 394 14.79 11.38 15.85
CA ALA A 394 13.47 11.87 15.45
C ALA A 394 12.72 10.91 14.51
N PHE A 395 13.41 10.21 13.60
CA PHE A 395 12.79 9.16 12.80
C PHE A 395 12.27 8.00 13.67
N LYS A 396 13.04 7.58 14.68
CA LYS A 396 12.61 6.55 15.62
C LYS A 396 11.38 7.01 16.42
N THR A 397 11.38 8.24 16.90
CA THR A 397 10.20 8.85 17.54
C THR A 397 9.00 8.90 16.60
N PHE A 398 9.18 9.22 15.32
CA PHE A 398 8.10 9.16 14.33
C PHE A 398 7.55 7.75 14.16
N TYR A 399 8.42 6.73 14.10
CA TYR A 399 8.00 5.33 14.04
C TYR A 399 7.21 4.91 15.28
N GLU A 400 7.71 5.22 16.48
CA GLU A 400 7.05 4.90 17.75
C GLU A 400 5.69 5.57 17.88
N ARG A 401 5.57 6.85 17.49
CA ARG A 401 4.28 7.55 17.44
C ARG A 401 3.32 6.91 16.44
N CYS A 402 3.81 6.48 15.27
CA CYS A 402 2.97 5.73 14.33
C CYS A 402 2.48 4.42 14.94
N LEU A 403 3.35 3.68 15.62
CA LEU A 403 3.00 2.42 16.28
C LEU A 403 1.95 2.63 17.37
N ALA A 404 2.08 3.67 18.20
CA ALA A 404 1.09 4.07 19.21
C ALA A 404 -0.30 4.39 18.63
N THR A 405 -0.35 4.77 17.34
CA THR A 405 -1.60 4.99 16.58
C THR A 405 -2.05 3.78 15.75
N GLY A 406 -1.45 2.60 15.98
CA GLY A 406 -1.78 1.36 15.32
C GLY A 406 -1.23 1.25 13.90
N VAL A 407 -0.06 1.84 13.63
CA VAL A 407 0.56 1.86 12.30
C VAL A 407 2.04 1.47 12.36
N LEU A 408 2.41 0.43 11.62
CA LEU A 408 3.81 0.07 11.39
C LEU A 408 4.36 0.75 10.14
N VAL A 409 5.50 1.42 10.29
CA VAL A 409 6.19 2.12 9.19
C VAL A 409 7.22 1.19 8.56
N ASN A 410 7.15 1.00 7.24
CA ASN A 410 8.06 0.11 6.52
C ASN A 410 8.76 0.88 5.39
N LEU A 411 9.99 1.32 5.67
CA LEU A 411 10.87 1.99 4.73
C LEU A 411 11.98 1.03 4.30
N ASN A 412 12.11 0.77 2.99
CA ASN A 412 13.16 -0.10 2.47
C ASN A 412 14.32 0.68 1.81
N LYS A 413 15.39 -0.03 1.47
CA LYS A 413 16.60 0.54 0.84
C LYS A 413 16.39 1.20 -0.54
N GLN A 414 15.24 0.97 -1.18
CA GLN A 414 14.86 1.67 -2.41
C GLN A 414 14.04 2.95 -2.12
N HIS A 415 13.93 3.33 -0.85
CA HIS A 415 13.07 4.40 -0.35
C HIS A 415 11.59 4.19 -0.73
N HIS A 416 11.17 2.92 -0.89
CA HIS A 416 9.75 2.61 -0.95
C HIS A 416 9.23 2.54 0.48
N LEU A 417 8.18 3.32 0.72
CA LEU A 417 7.53 3.43 2.01
C LEU A 417 6.12 2.86 1.93
N SER A 418 5.79 2.02 2.89
CA SER A 418 4.43 1.56 3.14
C SER A 418 4.11 1.62 4.62
N PHE A 419 2.85 1.93 4.91
CA PHE A 419 2.30 1.99 6.25
C PHE A 419 1.34 0.82 6.42
N HIS A 420 1.54 0.04 7.47
CA HIS A 420 0.74 -1.14 7.75
C HIS A 420 -0.18 -0.82 8.92
N LYS A 421 -1.46 -0.58 8.60
CA LYS A 421 -2.49 -0.35 9.60
C LYS A 421 -2.79 -1.66 10.35
N LEU A 422 -2.81 -1.60 11.67
CA LEU A 422 -3.14 -2.69 12.57
C LEU A 422 -4.62 -2.64 12.98
N ASP A 423 -5.31 -3.77 12.80
CA ASP A 423 -6.68 -4.00 13.24
C ASP A 423 -6.74 -5.32 14.02
N GLU A 424 -7.68 -5.44 14.96
CA GLU A 424 -7.95 -6.72 15.63
C GLU A 424 -8.42 -7.78 14.63
N ASN A 425 -7.85 -8.98 14.73
CA ASN A 425 -8.30 -10.11 13.96
C ASN A 425 -9.57 -10.71 14.59
N LYS A 426 -10.73 -10.38 14.00
CA LYS A 426 -12.04 -10.92 14.43
C LYS A 426 -12.30 -12.37 13.96
N GLN A 427 -11.37 -13.00 13.24
CA GLN A 427 -11.51 -14.38 12.79
C GLN A 427 -10.78 -15.35 13.73
N VAL A 428 -11.49 -16.43 14.07
CA VAL A 428 -11.34 -17.43 15.15
C VAL A 428 -10.03 -18.25 15.11
N SER A 429 -8.84 -17.65 15.10
CA SER A 429 -7.62 -18.39 15.44
C SER A 429 -6.83 -17.70 16.55
N SER A 430 -6.69 -18.40 17.68
CA SER A 430 -5.94 -18.01 18.88
C SER A 430 -4.46 -17.73 18.63
N GLN A 431 -3.96 -17.98 17.43
CA GLN A 431 -2.55 -17.80 17.06
C GLN A 431 -2.22 -16.42 16.48
N ASN A 432 -3.19 -15.70 15.89
CA ASN A 432 -2.96 -14.39 15.27
C ASN A 432 -4.03 -13.39 15.71
N ASN A 433 -3.70 -12.52 16.66
CA ASN A 433 -4.64 -11.54 17.21
C ASN A 433 -4.78 -10.26 16.36
N LEU A 434 -3.90 -10.03 15.38
CA LEU A 434 -3.87 -8.82 14.56
C LEU A 434 -3.96 -9.09 13.06
N LYS A 435 -4.52 -8.11 12.35
CA LYS A 435 -4.60 -7.97 10.90
C LYS A 435 -3.88 -6.69 10.49
N ALA A 436 -2.77 -6.79 9.76
CA ALA A 436 -2.11 -5.67 9.10
C ALA A 436 -2.63 -5.46 7.67
N THR A 437 -3.08 -4.25 7.34
CA THR A 437 -3.43 -3.84 5.97
C THR A 437 -2.39 -2.84 5.44
N LYS A 438 -1.84 -3.12 4.26
CA LYS A 438 -0.78 -2.31 3.64
C LYS A 438 -1.32 -1.11 2.86
N TYR A 439 -0.83 0.08 3.19
CA TYR A 439 -1.04 1.35 2.47
C TYR A 439 0.30 1.79 1.89
N ASN A 440 0.43 1.78 0.56
CA ASN A 440 1.64 2.30 -0.06
C ASN A 440 1.64 3.83 -0.01
N ALA A 441 2.78 4.45 0.25
CA ALA A 441 2.91 5.91 0.28
C ALA A 441 2.38 6.59 -1.01
N SER A 442 2.42 5.90 -2.15
CA SER A 442 1.88 6.41 -3.42
C SER A 442 0.35 6.54 -3.47
N LEU A 443 -0.37 6.16 -2.40
CA LEU A 443 -1.81 6.36 -2.26
C LEU A 443 -2.14 7.76 -1.71
N PHE A 444 -1.23 8.35 -0.94
CA PHE A 444 -1.45 9.60 -0.20
C PHE A 444 -1.27 10.84 -1.07
N ASN A 445 -2.00 11.90 -0.75
CA ASN A 445 -1.95 13.18 -1.42
C ASN A 445 -0.66 13.94 -1.09
N SER A 446 -0.24 13.90 0.17
CA SER A 446 0.91 14.60 0.70
C SER A 446 2.23 13.99 0.19
N PRO A 447 3.09 14.79 -0.45
CA PRO A 447 4.41 14.35 -0.87
C PRO A 447 5.36 14.08 0.30
N GLU A 448 5.09 14.64 1.48
CA GLU A 448 5.91 14.50 2.69
C GLU A 448 5.92 13.06 3.20
N LEU A 449 4.81 12.34 3.02
CA LEU A 449 4.69 10.92 3.34
C LEU A 449 5.35 10.00 2.30
N SER A 450 6.04 10.55 1.29
CA SER A 450 6.79 9.73 0.34
C SER A 450 8.07 9.21 0.98
N GLY A 451 8.44 7.96 0.68
CA GLY A 451 9.65 7.36 1.28
C GLY A 451 10.95 8.10 0.98
N LYS A 452 11.02 8.79 -0.16
CA LYS A 452 12.16 9.68 -0.48
C LYS A 452 12.16 10.95 0.38
N ALA A 453 11.00 11.56 0.57
CA ALA A 453 10.87 12.74 1.43
C ALA A 453 11.22 12.40 2.88
N ILE A 454 10.65 11.32 3.44
CA ILE A 454 10.97 10.85 4.79
C ILE A 454 12.47 10.54 4.94
N ALA A 455 13.06 9.75 4.03
CA ALA A 455 14.48 9.41 4.12
C ALA A 455 15.38 10.65 4.03
N GLN A 456 15.06 11.60 3.13
CA GLN A 456 15.82 12.83 2.99
C GLN A 456 15.66 13.76 4.21
N HIS A 457 14.44 13.89 4.72
CA HIS A 457 14.10 14.78 5.83
C HIS A 457 14.83 14.38 7.11
N PHE A 458 14.78 13.09 7.46
CA PHE A 458 15.49 12.52 8.61
C PHE A 458 16.94 12.12 8.29
N GLY A 459 17.44 12.41 7.10
CA GLY A 459 18.83 12.11 6.72
C GLY A 459 19.21 10.63 6.75
N LEU A 460 18.26 9.71 6.58
CA LEU A 460 18.46 8.27 6.73
C LEU A 460 19.34 7.70 5.60
N ASP A 461 20.41 7.00 5.98
CA ASP A 461 21.26 6.26 5.05
C ASP A 461 20.93 4.76 5.04
N LEU A 462 21.73 3.98 4.30
CA LEU A 462 21.50 2.55 4.16
C LEU A 462 21.68 1.78 5.48
N VAL A 463 22.54 2.25 6.39
CA VAL A 463 22.76 1.63 7.69
C VAL A 463 21.52 1.86 8.55
N ASP A 464 21.04 3.10 8.62
CA ASP A 464 19.83 3.44 9.38
C ASP A 464 18.61 2.64 8.88
N ILE A 465 18.44 2.56 7.56
CA ILE A 465 17.33 1.81 6.95
C ILE A 465 17.45 0.30 7.24
N HIS A 466 18.66 -0.26 7.26
CA HIS A 466 18.86 -1.66 7.62
C HIS A 466 18.57 -1.93 9.10
N GLN A 467 18.93 -0.99 9.98
CA GLN A 467 18.60 -1.05 11.39
C GLN A 467 17.09 -1.05 11.59
N HIS A 468 16.39 -0.07 11.00
CA HIS A 468 14.92 0.01 11.00
C HIS A 468 14.26 -1.27 10.49
N GLN A 469 14.76 -1.83 9.38
CA GLN A 469 14.24 -3.09 8.84
C GLN A 469 14.50 -4.29 9.75
N SER A 470 15.56 -4.28 10.55
CA SER A 470 15.87 -5.33 11.52
C SER A 470 14.91 -5.25 12.71
N GLU A 471 14.70 -4.06 13.26
CA GLU A 471 13.72 -3.81 14.34
C GLU A 471 12.30 -4.17 13.88
N LEU A 472 11.92 -3.80 12.65
CA LEU A 472 10.62 -4.17 12.09
C LEU A 472 10.41 -5.69 11.99
N MET A 473 11.48 -6.50 11.85
CA MET A 473 11.34 -7.97 11.83
C MET A 473 10.87 -8.54 13.18
N GLU A 474 11.15 -7.86 14.29
CA GLU A 474 10.68 -8.29 15.62
C GLU A 474 9.15 -8.23 15.71
N PHE A 475 8.55 -7.23 15.05
CA PHE A 475 7.11 -7.01 15.02
C PHE A 475 6.41 -7.70 13.84
N MET A 476 7.13 -8.01 12.74
CA MET A 476 6.51 -8.48 11.49
C MET A 476 7.24 -9.68 10.83
N PRO A 477 6.58 -10.83 10.58
CA PRO A 477 7.14 -11.89 9.76
C PRO A 477 7.48 -11.45 8.32
N ARG A 478 8.62 -11.95 7.78
CA ARG A 478 9.18 -11.61 6.45
C ARG A 478 8.20 -11.72 5.26
N THR A 479 7.15 -12.53 5.38
CA THR A 479 6.13 -12.72 4.34
C THR A 479 5.25 -11.48 4.13
N ILE A 480 5.31 -10.50 5.03
CA ILE A 480 4.45 -9.31 5.05
C ILE A 480 4.75 -8.28 3.96
N ASN A 481 6.02 -8.13 3.57
CA ASN A 481 6.42 -7.12 2.57
C ASN A 481 5.71 -7.28 1.21
N TYR A 482 5.20 -8.48 0.92
CA TYR A 482 4.67 -8.87 -0.39
C TYR A 482 3.14 -9.02 -0.44
N ARG A 483 2.43 -8.94 0.69
CA ARG A 483 0.97 -9.15 0.75
C ARG A 483 0.23 -7.85 1.10
N LYS A 484 -1.00 -7.70 0.59
CA LYS A 484 -1.85 -6.54 0.87
C LYS A 484 -2.42 -6.59 2.30
N VAL A 485 -2.75 -7.79 2.77
CA VAL A 485 -3.29 -8.05 4.11
C VAL A 485 -2.51 -9.22 4.72
N VAL A 486 -2.15 -9.12 5.99
CA VAL A 486 -1.48 -10.19 6.74
C VAL A 486 -2.01 -10.30 8.15
N PHE A 487 -1.95 -11.50 8.70
CA PHE A 487 -2.36 -11.82 10.05
C PHE A 487 -1.13 -12.27 10.85
N PHE A 488 -0.98 -11.76 12.06
CA PHE A 488 0.15 -12.06 12.95
C PHE A 488 -0.25 -11.83 14.42
N SER A 489 0.66 -12.16 15.34
CA SER A 489 0.48 -11.95 16.78
C SER A 489 1.43 -10.88 17.30
N MET A 490 0.92 -9.95 18.11
CA MET A 490 1.69 -8.94 18.84
C MET A 490 0.88 -8.51 20.07
N ASP A 491 1.53 -8.09 21.15
CA ASP A 491 0.81 -7.44 22.25
C ASP A 491 0.12 -6.17 21.72
N ASN A 492 -1.21 -6.09 21.89
CA ASN A 492 -2.06 -5.03 21.32
C ASN A 492 -2.63 -4.09 22.38
N GLN A 493 -2.23 -4.21 23.65
CA GLN A 493 -2.85 -3.46 24.73
C GLN A 493 -2.54 -1.95 24.72
N GLN A 494 -1.52 -1.50 23.96
CA GLN A 494 -0.96 -0.15 24.13
C GLN A 494 -1.27 0.87 23.02
N HIS A 495 -1.98 0.52 21.95
CA HIS A 495 -2.15 1.40 20.78
C HIS A 495 -3.61 1.79 20.53
N ASN A 496 -3.86 3.04 20.12
CA ASN A 496 -5.15 3.42 19.55
C ASN A 496 -5.27 2.84 18.13
N HIS A 497 -6.50 2.56 17.68
CA HIS A 497 -6.73 2.30 16.25
C HIS A 497 -6.72 3.61 15.45
N VAL A 498 -6.28 3.58 14.19
CA VAL A 498 -6.25 4.75 13.30
C VAL A 498 -7.59 5.50 13.24
N TYR A 499 -8.72 4.79 13.25
CA TYR A 499 -10.05 5.42 13.26
C TYR A 499 -10.36 6.18 14.55
N GLN A 500 -9.96 5.60 15.67
CA GLN A 500 -10.13 6.19 17.00
C GLN A 500 -9.23 7.42 17.12
N GLU A 501 -7.98 7.32 16.67
CA GLU A 501 -7.05 8.44 16.66
C GLU A 501 -7.55 9.59 15.77
N TYR A 502 -7.99 9.29 14.55
CA TYR A 502 -8.60 10.29 13.66
C TYR A 502 -9.79 10.99 14.32
N PHE A 503 -10.66 10.23 15.01
CA PHE A 503 -11.79 10.80 15.72
C PHE A 503 -11.34 11.71 16.87
N HIS A 504 -10.33 11.32 17.64
CA HIS A 504 -9.77 12.12 18.73
C HIS A 504 -9.15 13.42 18.21
N LEU A 505 -8.37 13.37 17.12
CA LEU A 505 -7.81 14.56 16.47
C LEU A 505 -8.91 15.55 16.07
N ASN A 506 -9.97 15.09 15.41
CA ASN A 506 -11.10 15.94 15.03
C ASN A 506 -11.85 16.48 16.25
N ARG A 507 -12.00 15.68 17.31
CA ARG A 507 -12.62 16.10 18.56
C ARG A 507 -11.81 17.21 19.24
N TYR A 508 -10.48 17.09 19.26
CA TYR A 508 -9.62 18.14 19.79
C TYR A 508 -9.75 19.43 18.98
N GLN A 509 -9.68 19.36 17.66
CA GLN A 509 -9.86 20.54 16.82
C GLN A 509 -11.23 21.19 17.06
N SER A 510 -12.30 20.38 17.09
CA SER A 510 -13.66 20.87 17.38
C SER A 510 -13.77 21.52 18.75
N LEU A 511 -12.99 21.06 19.74
CA LEU A 511 -12.95 21.63 21.07
C LEU A 511 -12.24 23.00 21.06
N PHE A 512 -11.12 23.11 20.35
CA PHE A 512 -10.43 24.37 20.14
C PHE A 512 -11.33 25.39 19.43
N ASP A 513 -12.00 24.98 18.36
CA ASP A 513 -12.92 25.82 17.60
C ASP A 513 -14.15 26.23 18.44
N TYR A 514 -14.74 25.27 19.16
CA TYR A 514 -15.91 25.53 20.01
C TYR A 514 -15.60 26.52 21.11
N PHE A 515 -14.44 26.43 21.76
CA PHE A 515 -14.08 27.40 22.79
C PHE A 515 -13.39 28.67 22.25
N GLY A 516 -13.02 28.68 20.96
CA GLY A 516 -12.21 29.72 20.32
C GLY A 516 -10.92 29.92 21.10
N LEU A 517 -10.17 28.83 21.31
CA LEU A 517 -9.00 28.85 22.17
C LEU A 517 -7.84 29.61 21.52
N GLU A 518 -7.24 30.51 22.29
CA GLU A 518 -6.02 31.22 21.92
C GLU A 518 -4.90 30.78 22.86
N VAL A 519 -3.77 30.38 22.30
CA VAL A 519 -2.60 29.91 23.06
C VAL A 519 -1.50 30.95 22.96
N PHE A 520 -1.01 31.42 24.10
CA PHE A 520 0.11 32.34 24.21
C PHE A 520 1.26 31.62 24.92
N GLU A 521 2.41 31.53 24.24
CA GLU A 521 3.65 30.95 24.76
C GLU A 521 4.65 32.09 25.03
N ASN A 522 5.11 32.22 26.28
CA ASN A 522 6.10 33.20 26.75
C ASN A 522 7.20 32.46 27.53
N ASP A 523 8.37 32.25 26.92
CA ASP A 523 9.50 31.51 27.49
C ASP A 523 9.06 30.16 28.11
N ASP A 524 9.03 30.07 29.45
CA ASP A 524 8.65 28.87 30.21
C ASP A 524 7.15 28.81 30.56
N GLU A 525 6.32 29.70 30.01
CA GLU A 525 4.92 29.84 30.37
C GLU A 525 3.99 29.72 29.16
N THR A 526 3.01 28.83 29.24
CA THR A 526 1.94 28.68 28.25
C THR A 526 0.60 29.04 28.89
N THR A 527 -0.11 30.05 28.36
CA THR A 527 -1.46 30.41 28.81
C THR A 527 -2.47 30.20 27.70
N VAL A 528 -3.58 29.56 28.03
CA VAL A 528 -4.69 29.28 27.11
C VAL A 528 -5.90 30.11 27.50
N PHE A 529 -6.39 30.92 26.57
CA PHE A 529 -7.59 31.75 26.72
C PHE A 529 -8.75 31.17 25.91
N ASN A 530 -9.98 31.48 26.32
CA ASN A 530 -11.16 31.23 25.51
C ASN A 530 -11.48 32.43 24.60
N ARG A 531 -12.51 32.29 23.75
CA ARG A 531 -12.99 33.35 22.84
C ARG A 531 -13.37 34.69 23.49
N LYS A 532 -13.53 34.72 24.81
CA LYS A 532 -13.84 35.93 25.59
C LYS A 532 -12.59 36.59 26.19
N GLY A 533 -11.41 36.02 25.94
CA GLY A 533 -10.15 36.45 26.58
C GLY A 533 -10.05 36.01 28.04
N GLU A 534 -10.85 35.04 28.50
CA GLU A 534 -10.75 34.50 29.86
C GLU A 534 -9.72 33.37 29.87
N SER A 535 -8.70 33.45 30.74
CA SER A 535 -7.70 32.39 30.87
C SER A 535 -8.35 31.12 31.44
N LEU A 536 -8.09 29.98 30.81
CA LEU A 536 -8.58 28.67 31.24
C LEU A 536 -7.48 27.88 31.96
N ILE A 537 -6.27 27.91 31.41
CA ILE A 537 -5.11 27.16 31.89
C ILE A 537 -3.87 28.03 31.75
N GLN A 538 -2.98 27.97 32.73
CA GLN A 538 -1.62 28.45 32.63
C GLN A 538 -0.68 27.30 33.05
N ILE A 539 0.30 26.98 32.23
CA ILE A 539 1.32 25.96 32.47
C ILE A 539 2.65 26.69 32.54
N LYS A 540 3.32 26.64 33.70
CA LYS A 540 4.65 27.19 33.90
C LYS A 540 5.63 26.05 34.07
N GLN A 541 6.53 25.86 33.10
CA GLN A 541 7.62 24.90 33.17
C GLN A 541 8.55 25.27 34.33
N ILE A 542 8.96 24.28 35.11
CA ILE A 542 9.94 24.44 36.20
C ILE A 542 11.28 23.85 35.76
N ASP A 543 11.23 22.64 35.20
CA ASP A 543 12.36 21.94 34.60
C ASP A 543 11.83 20.94 33.54
N GLU A 544 12.71 20.13 32.95
CA GLU A 544 12.34 19.17 31.89
C GLU A 544 11.24 18.18 32.29
N ASN A 545 11.10 17.85 33.58
CA ASN A 545 10.18 16.83 34.08
C ASN A 545 9.04 17.39 34.95
N HIS A 546 9.08 18.68 35.30
CA HIS A 546 8.11 19.30 36.20
C HIS A 546 7.54 20.60 35.64
N ALA A 547 6.22 20.72 35.74
CA ALA A 547 5.48 21.94 35.43
C ALA A 547 4.48 22.26 36.54
N ARG A 548 4.22 23.56 36.72
CA ARG A 548 3.13 24.06 37.56
C ARG A 548 1.95 24.44 36.69
N ILE A 549 0.81 23.81 36.97
CA ILE A 549 -0.44 24.05 36.22
C ILE A 549 -1.41 24.83 37.10
N THR A 550 -1.86 25.97 36.61
CA THR A 550 -2.93 26.78 37.20
C THR A 550 -4.17 26.64 36.33
N MET A 551 -5.29 26.21 36.92
CA MET A 551 -6.56 26.05 36.22
C MET A 551 -7.57 27.11 36.70
N ASN A 552 -8.36 27.64 35.77
CA ASN A 552 -9.45 28.54 36.09
C ASN A 552 -10.54 27.79 36.89
N THR A 553 -10.80 28.25 38.11
CA THR A 553 -11.76 27.64 39.03
C THR A 553 -13.22 27.97 38.70
N LEU A 554 -13.48 29.15 38.12
CA LEU A 554 -14.81 29.57 37.67
C LEU A 554 -15.29 28.74 36.46
N HIS A 555 -14.34 28.33 35.62
CA HIS A 555 -14.59 27.50 34.44
C HIS A 555 -13.96 26.11 34.54
N GLY A 556 -13.96 25.51 35.73
CA GLY A 556 -13.22 24.28 36.03
C GLY A 556 -13.51 23.09 35.11
N ALA A 557 -14.76 22.90 34.68
CA ALA A 557 -15.11 21.82 33.74
C ALA A 557 -14.55 22.06 32.33
N SER A 558 -14.60 23.30 31.84
CA SER A 558 -14.02 23.66 30.53
C SER A 558 -12.49 23.58 30.57
N ALA A 559 -11.87 24.12 31.63
CA ALA A 559 -10.43 24.04 31.85
C ALA A 559 -9.95 22.58 31.92
N ALA A 560 -10.69 21.69 32.59
CA ALA A 560 -10.33 20.28 32.66
C ALA A 560 -10.36 19.58 31.30
N LYS A 561 -11.35 19.87 30.44
CA LYS A 561 -11.43 19.30 29.09
C LYS A 561 -10.27 19.74 28.20
N VAL A 562 -9.93 21.03 28.25
CA VAL A 562 -8.80 21.57 27.50
C VAL A 562 -7.49 20.96 28.02
N LEU A 563 -7.32 20.91 29.34
CA LEU A 563 -6.10 20.37 29.96
C LEU A 563 -5.93 18.89 29.65
N HIS A 564 -6.98 18.08 29.80
CA HIS A 564 -6.96 16.67 29.42
C HIS A 564 -6.55 16.46 27.97
N SER A 565 -7.07 17.29 27.04
CA SER A 565 -6.69 17.22 25.63
C SER A 565 -5.20 17.52 25.40
N MET A 566 -4.65 18.52 26.11
CA MET A 566 -3.22 18.84 26.07
C MET A 566 -2.36 17.71 26.64
N LEU A 567 -2.72 17.20 27.82
CA LEU A 567 -1.99 16.13 28.51
C LEU A 567 -2.02 14.81 27.72
N VAL A 568 -3.14 14.47 27.06
CA VAL A 568 -3.19 13.27 26.22
C VAL A 568 -2.25 13.39 25.02
N ARG A 569 -2.13 14.58 24.42
CA ARG A 569 -1.18 14.81 23.33
C ARG A 569 0.26 14.65 23.80
N GLU A 570 0.56 15.10 25.01
CA GLU A 570 1.86 14.92 25.64
C GLU A 570 2.13 13.45 25.98
N ALA A 571 1.16 12.76 26.57
CA ALA A 571 1.24 11.33 26.92
C ALA A 571 1.49 10.41 25.72
N LYS A 572 1.03 10.80 24.52
CA LYS A 572 1.32 10.11 23.24
C LYS A 572 2.80 10.20 22.83
N SER A 573 3.54 11.16 23.38
CA SER A 573 4.98 11.34 23.14
C SER A 573 5.83 10.54 24.13
N LEU A 574 5.25 10.12 25.24
CA LEU A 574 6.00 9.48 26.31
C LEU A 574 6.38 8.04 25.93
N PRO A 575 7.62 7.61 26.28
CA PRO A 575 8.06 6.22 26.20
C PRO A 575 7.10 5.21 26.87
N ILE A 576 7.33 3.94 26.57
CA ILE A 576 6.59 2.83 27.20
C ILE A 576 6.98 2.77 28.69
N GLY A 577 5.99 2.70 29.58
CA GLY A 577 6.19 2.66 31.03
C GLY A 577 6.26 4.03 31.71
N GLU A 578 6.32 5.12 30.93
CA GLU A 578 6.27 6.49 31.44
C GLU A 578 4.85 7.07 31.41
N GLY A 579 4.56 7.98 32.33
CA GLY A 579 3.26 8.61 32.50
C GLY A 579 3.35 9.98 33.17
N ILE A 580 2.25 10.71 33.15
CA ILE A 580 2.12 12.05 33.71
C ILE A 580 1.42 11.97 35.06
N LEU A 581 2.08 12.48 36.10
CA LEU A 581 1.53 12.51 37.46
C LEU A 581 1.10 13.93 37.85
N ILE A 582 -0.19 14.12 38.09
CA ILE A 582 -0.78 15.39 38.49
C ILE A 582 -1.11 15.36 39.99
N LYS A 583 -0.45 16.23 40.75
CA LYS A 583 -0.60 16.36 42.21
C LYS A 583 -0.89 17.80 42.63
N PRO A 584 -1.60 18.01 43.75
CA PRO A 584 -1.80 19.35 44.30
C PRO A 584 -0.46 19.98 44.71
N ALA A 585 -0.32 21.29 44.50
CA ALA A 585 0.79 22.04 45.09
C ALA A 585 0.68 22.03 46.63
N LYS A 586 1.82 22.06 47.33
CA LYS A 586 1.96 21.95 48.81
C LYS A 586 1.03 22.84 49.66
N TYR A 587 0.36 23.83 49.06
CA TYR A 587 -0.52 24.80 49.74
C TYR A 587 -1.87 25.07 49.02
N SER A 588 -2.35 24.15 48.17
CA SER A 588 -3.63 24.37 47.45
C SER A 588 -4.86 23.97 48.29
N PHE A 589 -5.72 24.94 48.62
CA PHE A 589 -6.95 24.71 49.42
C PHE A 589 -8.14 24.16 48.61
N GLY A 590 -8.11 24.21 47.27
CA GLY A 590 -9.20 23.74 46.41
C GLY A 590 -8.83 22.47 45.64
N ARG A 591 -9.64 21.41 45.74
CA ARG A 591 -9.48 20.14 44.98
C ARG A 591 -10.37 20.04 43.75
N GLN A 592 -11.21 21.04 43.51
CA GLN A 592 -12.30 20.96 42.52
C GLN A 592 -11.79 20.80 41.08
N HIS A 593 -10.66 21.42 40.73
CA HIS A 593 -10.05 21.29 39.42
C HIS A 593 -9.49 19.87 39.18
N LEU A 594 -8.85 19.26 40.20
CA LEU A 594 -8.39 17.87 40.14
C LEU A 594 -9.55 16.89 39.98
N ARG A 595 -10.70 17.14 40.63
CA ARG A 595 -11.91 16.32 40.46
C ARG A 595 -12.42 16.35 39.02
N TYR A 596 -12.51 17.53 38.41
CA TYR A 596 -12.94 17.65 37.02
C TYR A 596 -11.95 16.97 36.05
N LEU A 597 -10.65 17.15 36.26
CA LEU A 597 -9.63 16.49 35.43
C LEU A 597 -9.69 14.96 35.55
N HIS A 598 -9.87 14.44 36.78
CA HIS A 598 -10.01 13.01 36.99
C HIS A 598 -11.23 12.42 36.26
N LEU A 599 -12.35 13.12 36.22
CA LEU A 599 -13.53 12.69 35.46
C LEU A 599 -13.27 12.62 33.96
N GLU A 600 -12.59 13.61 33.39
CA GLU A 600 -12.26 13.62 31.95
C GLU A 600 -11.31 12.47 31.60
N ILE A 601 -10.33 12.16 32.46
CA ILE A 601 -9.43 11.00 32.30
C ILE A 601 -10.21 9.69 32.36
N MET A 602 -11.03 9.52 33.40
CA MET A 602 -11.74 8.27 33.67
C MET A 602 -12.75 7.88 32.58
N PHE A 603 -13.48 8.85 32.02
CA PHE A 603 -14.45 8.61 30.95
C PHE A 603 -13.86 8.77 29.54
N SER A 604 -12.53 8.86 29.43
CA SER A 604 -11.87 8.99 28.15
C SER A 604 -11.86 7.66 27.40
N THR A 605 -12.17 7.75 26.11
CA THR A 605 -11.99 6.67 25.14
C THR A 605 -10.64 6.72 24.44
N ASP A 606 -9.68 7.57 24.88
CA ASP A 606 -8.30 7.55 24.37
C ASP A 606 -7.44 6.71 25.32
N ARG A 607 -6.84 5.62 24.81
CA ARG A 607 -6.04 4.69 25.62
C ARG A 607 -4.85 5.38 26.31
N HIS A 608 -4.32 6.46 25.73
CA HIS A 608 -3.23 7.23 26.33
C HIS A 608 -3.66 8.03 27.57
N SER A 609 -4.96 8.14 27.84
CA SER A 609 -5.45 8.77 29.08
C SER A 609 -5.06 7.98 30.32
N GLN A 610 -4.86 6.66 30.18
CA GLN A 610 -4.39 5.79 31.28
C GLN A 610 -2.96 6.13 31.73
N LYS A 611 -2.16 6.81 30.88
CA LYS A 611 -0.84 7.31 31.27
C LYS A 611 -0.91 8.56 32.16
N ILE A 612 -2.10 9.13 32.38
CA ILE A 612 -2.28 10.36 33.17
C ILE A 612 -2.92 9.97 34.50
N VAL A 613 -2.19 10.20 35.60
CA VAL A 613 -2.62 9.85 36.94
C VAL A 613 -2.85 11.12 37.76
N VAL A 614 -4.04 11.25 38.35
CA VAL A 614 -4.38 12.35 39.28
C VAL A 614 -4.39 11.79 40.70
N GLU A 615 -3.60 12.37 41.60
CA GLU A 615 -3.50 11.94 43.00
C GLU A 615 -3.62 13.10 43.98
N TYR A 616 -4.42 12.92 45.03
CA TYR A 616 -4.43 13.79 46.20
C TYR A 616 -4.90 13.04 47.46
N ASN A 617 -4.53 13.55 48.63
CA ASN A 617 -4.84 12.92 49.92
C ASN A 617 -6.35 12.67 50.10
N ASN A 618 -6.74 11.47 50.50
CA ASN A 618 -8.14 11.05 50.72
C ASN A 618 -9.03 11.11 49.46
N MET A 619 -8.47 10.93 48.27
CA MET A 619 -9.23 10.92 47.01
C MET A 619 -10.26 9.79 46.94
N SER A 620 -9.92 8.59 47.40
CA SER A 620 -10.83 7.43 47.41
C SER A 620 -12.07 7.64 48.29
N SER A 621 -11.95 8.44 49.35
CA SER A 621 -13.04 8.78 50.28
C SER A 621 -13.67 10.15 50.02
N ASP A 622 -13.35 10.81 48.91
CA ASP A 622 -13.91 12.12 48.54
C ASP A 622 -15.36 11.99 48.06
N LYS A 623 -16.32 12.24 48.97
CA LYS A 623 -17.77 12.19 48.69
C LYS A 623 -18.20 13.08 47.51
N LYS A 624 -17.55 14.23 47.31
CA LYS A 624 -17.90 15.15 46.21
C LYS A 624 -17.40 14.59 44.89
N LEU A 625 -16.22 13.99 44.85
CA LEU A 625 -15.74 13.29 43.65
C LEU A 625 -16.68 12.13 43.30
N GLN A 626 -17.02 11.27 44.25
CA GLN A 626 -17.90 10.11 44.01
C GLN A 626 -19.26 10.53 43.43
N ARG A 627 -19.87 11.58 43.99
CA ARG A 627 -21.11 12.13 43.44
C ARG A 627 -20.95 12.63 42.00
N MET A 628 -19.84 13.30 41.68
CA MET A 628 -19.58 13.76 40.31
C MET A 628 -19.33 12.59 39.34
N ILE A 629 -18.71 11.50 39.81
CA ILE A 629 -18.55 10.26 39.05
C ILE A 629 -19.92 9.68 38.71
N ASP A 630 -20.82 9.56 39.70
CA ASP A 630 -22.16 9.02 39.48
C ASP A 630 -23.01 9.88 38.54
N GLU A 631 -22.99 11.20 38.70
CA GLU A 631 -23.70 12.14 37.83
C GLU A 631 -23.19 12.05 36.38
N LYS A 632 -21.87 11.92 36.21
CA LYS A 632 -21.25 11.80 34.89
C LYS A 632 -21.52 10.42 34.27
N LEU A 633 -21.51 9.36 35.08
CA LEU A 633 -21.83 8.01 34.63
C LEU A 633 -23.26 7.95 34.09
N GLU A 634 -24.25 8.50 34.80
CA GLU A 634 -25.65 8.56 34.31
C GLU A 634 -25.78 9.27 32.96
N GLN A 635 -25.05 10.37 32.77
CA GLN A 635 -25.03 11.08 31.49
C GLN A 635 -24.45 10.22 30.35
N GLU A 636 -23.36 9.50 30.62
CA GLU A 636 -22.76 8.61 29.62
C GLU A 636 -23.64 7.37 29.36
N LEU A 637 -24.25 6.75 30.38
CA LEU A 637 -25.21 5.64 30.21
C LEU A 637 -26.39 6.07 29.31
N ALA A 638 -26.97 7.25 29.54
CA ALA A 638 -28.03 7.80 28.69
C ALA A 638 -27.55 8.04 27.24
N ARG A 639 -26.32 8.51 27.07
CA ARG A 639 -25.70 8.69 25.74
C ARG A 639 -25.44 7.35 25.05
N PHE A 640 -24.95 6.34 25.77
CA PHE A 640 -24.73 4.99 25.28
C PHE A 640 -26.03 4.37 24.80
N GLU A 641 -27.12 4.57 25.54
CA GLU A 641 -28.45 4.12 25.12
C GLU A 641 -28.90 4.78 23.82
N LYS A 642 -28.73 6.11 23.72
CA LYS A 642 -29.06 6.85 22.50
C LYS A 642 -28.23 6.37 21.30
N ASN A 643 -26.94 6.10 21.49
CA ASN A 643 -26.06 5.55 20.46
C ASN A 643 -26.52 4.14 20.06
N PHE A 644 -26.78 3.27 21.03
CA PHE A 644 -27.31 1.93 20.80
C PHE A 644 -28.57 1.99 19.94
N VAL A 645 -29.59 2.75 20.33
CA VAL A 645 -30.85 2.89 19.58
C VAL A 645 -30.63 3.41 18.16
N LYS A 646 -29.69 4.34 17.96
CA LYS A 646 -29.37 4.90 16.65
C LYS A 646 -28.71 3.89 15.72
N TYR A 647 -27.77 3.11 16.23
CA TYR A 647 -26.90 2.25 15.41
C TYR A 647 -27.44 0.82 15.28
N SER A 648 -28.13 0.28 16.29
CA SER A 648 -28.71 -1.07 16.24
C SER A 648 -29.82 -1.20 15.20
N LYS A 649 -30.57 -0.12 14.91
CA LYS A 649 -31.64 -0.10 13.90
C LYS A 649 -31.17 -0.31 12.46
N LYS A 650 -29.91 0.04 12.13
CA LYS A 650 -29.42 0.01 10.74
C LYS A 650 -29.02 -1.38 10.26
N ASN A 651 -28.50 -2.24 11.14
CA ASN A 651 -28.12 -3.62 10.85
C ASN A 651 -28.03 -4.42 12.17
N PRO A 652 -29.16 -4.87 12.73
CA PRO A 652 -29.17 -5.54 14.04
C PRO A 652 -28.37 -6.84 14.06
N GLU A 653 -28.32 -7.59 12.96
CA GLU A 653 -27.57 -8.86 12.85
C GLU A 653 -26.04 -8.67 12.80
N GLN A 654 -25.55 -7.47 12.53
CA GLN A 654 -24.12 -7.15 12.44
C GLN A 654 -23.68 -6.11 13.47
N TYR A 655 -24.53 -5.81 14.45
CA TYR A 655 -24.23 -4.80 15.46
C TYR A 655 -23.07 -5.27 16.34
N GLN A 656 -22.05 -4.42 16.48
CA GLN A 656 -20.89 -4.69 17.32
C GLN A 656 -20.92 -3.77 18.53
N PHE A 657 -20.88 -4.38 19.72
CA PHE A 657 -20.69 -3.66 20.98
C PHE A 657 -19.24 -3.18 21.04
N GLY A 658 -19.06 -1.90 21.40
CA GLY A 658 -17.76 -1.26 21.48
C GLY A 658 -17.84 0.02 22.32
N GLU A 659 -16.84 0.89 22.23
CA GLU A 659 -16.73 2.06 23.10
C GLU A 659 -17.94 3.00 23.04
N ALA A 660 -18.66 3.03 21.92
CA ALA A 660 -19.87 3.83 21.72
C ALA A 660 -21.05 3.46 22.65
N VAL A 661 -21.00 2.27 23.26
CA VAL A 661 -21.96 1.77 24.26
C VAL A 661 -21.30 1.48 25.62
N GLY A 662 -20.09 2.00 25.85
CA GLY A 662 -19.46 1.99 27.16
C GLY A 662 -18.61 0.76 27.52
N THR A 663 -18.26 -0.10 26.56
CA THR A 663 -17.47 -1.32 26.86
C THR A 663 -16.11 -1.02 27.54
N HIS A 664 -15.49 0.11 27.23
CA HIS A 664 -14.23 0.56 27.85
C HIS A 664 -14.33 0.81 29.37
N LEU A 665 -15.55 0.97 29.91
CA LEU A 665 -15.76 1.21 31.34
C LEU A 665 -15.86 -0.10 32.16
N LEU A 666 -16.06 -1.25 31.52
CA LEU A 666 -16.20 -2.54 32.22
C LEU A 666 -14.93 -2.95 32.97
N GLU A 667 -13.77 -2.62 32.40
CA GLU A 667 -12.45 -2.95 32.94
C GLU A 667 -11.78 -1.73 33.61
N SER A 668 -12.51 -0.63 33.79
CA SER A 668 -11.96 0.59 34.40
C SER A 668 -11.67 0.39 35.89
N GLU A 669 -10.40 0.54 36.29
CA GLU A 669 -9.97 0.51 37.69
C GLU A 669 -10.46 1.74 38.49
N HIS A 670 -10.88 2.80 37.80
CA HIS A 670 -11.39 4.02 38.43
C HIS A 670 -12.85 3.91 38.87
N LEU A 671 -13.60 2.93 38.35
CA LEU A 671 -14.99 2.70 38.75
C LEU A 671 -15.07 1.71 39.91
N SER A 672 -15.90 2.07 40.90
CA SER A 672 -16.27 1.13 41.96
C SER A 672 -16.97 -0.11 41.38
N PRO A 673 -16.95 -1.25 42.08
CA PRO A 673 -17.68 -2.45 41.65
C PRO A 673 -19.17 -2.18 41.35
N GLU A 674 -19.84 -1.37 42.17
CA GLU A 674 -21.26 -1.00 41.98
C GLU A 674 -21.48 -0.18 40.70
N GLN A 675 -20.57 0.74 40.38
CA GLN A 675 -20.64 1.53 39.14
C GLN A 675 -20.39 0.67 37.91
N ARG A 676 -19.46 -0.30 37.98
CA ARG A 676 -19.23 -1.26 36.89
C ARG A 676 -20.44 -2.16 36.64
N GLU A 677 -21.11 -2.60 37.70
CA GLU A 677 -22.33 -3.40 37.60
C GLU A 677 -23.45 -2.65 36.86
N ARG A 678 -23.57 -1.33 37.05
CA ARG A 678 -24.54 -0.49 36.31
C ARG A 678 -24.26 -0.47 34.81
N VAL A 679 -22.98 -0.34 34.41
CA VAL A 679 -22.56 -0.42 33.00
C VAL A 679 -22.87 -1.80 32.42
N GLU A 680 -22.51 -2.85 33.15
CA GLU A 680 -22.73 -4.24 32.74
C GLU A 680 -24.21 -4.55 32.53
N LYS A 681 -25.07 -4.14 33.47
CA LYS A 681 -26.54 -4.28 33.36
C LYS A 681 -27.09 -3.60 32.11
N GLN A 682 -26.61 -2.41 31.77
CA GLN A 682 -27.06 -1.72 30.56
C GLN A 682 -26.65 -2.47 29.29
N ILE A 683 -25.38 -2.88 29.20
CA ILE A 683 -24.86 -3.61 28.04
C ILE A 683 -25.62 -4.93 27.88
N GLU A 684 -25.90 -5.64 28.97
CA GLU A 684 -26.65 -6.89 28.93
C GLU A 684 -28.11 -6.69 28.49
N SER A 685 -28.78 -5.64 28.99
CA SER A 685 -30.11 -5.25 28.52
C SER A 685 -30.13 -4.93 27.01
N GLN A 686 -29.08 -4.28 26.51
CA GLN A 686 -28.93 -3.97 25.09
C GLN A 686 -28.72 -5.23 24.24
N LYS A 687 -27.93 -6.20 24.70
CA LYS A 687 -27.77 -7.50 24.02
C LYS A 687 -29.10 -8.23 23.91
N GLN A 688 -29.84 -8.34 25.02
CA GLN A 688 -31.17 -8.97 25.04
C GLN A 688 -32.15 -8.32 24.06
N ARG A 689 -32.13 -6.98 23.93
CA ARG A 689 -32.98 -6.26 22.97
C ARG A 689 -32.62 -6.56 21.52
N ILE A 690 -31.33 -6.76 21.20
CA ILE A 690 -30.91 -7.19 19.86
C ILE A 690 -31.42 -8.60 19.57
N GLU A 691 -31.24 -9.54 20.50
CA GLU A 691 -31.71 -10.93 20.37
C GLU A 691 -33.23 -11.01 20.14
N GLN A 692 -34.01 -10.18 20.85
CA GLN A 692 -35.45 -10.09 20.62
C GLN A 692 -35.80 -9.51 19.25
N CYS A 693 -35.03 -8.54 18.74
CA CYS A 693 -35.26 -7.93 17.43
C CYS A 693 -34.91 -8.91 16.29
N THR A 694 -33.80 -9.63 16.38
CA THR A 694 -33.40 -10.65 15.40
C THR A 694 -34.34 -11.86 15.43
N ALA A 695 -34.80 -12.28 16.61
CA ALA A 695 -35.82 -13.33 16.73
C ALA A 695 -37.17 -12.96 16.09
N LYS A 696 -37.63 -11.70 16.23
CA LYS A 696 -38.83 -11.18 15.55
C LYS A 696 -38.65 -11.07 14.03
N ALA A 697 -37.49 -10.64 13.56
CA ALA A 697 -37.18 -10.57 12.12
C ALA A 697 -37.14 -11.94 11.45
N ASN A 698 -36.65 -12.98 12.15
CA ASN A 698 -36.64 -14.35 11.65
C ASN A 698 -38.03 -15.00 11.66
N LYS A 699 -38.93 -14.65 12.60
CA LYS A 699 -40.34 -15.09 12.58
C LYS A 699 -41.14 -14.50 11.41
N ASN A 700 -40.85 -13.26 11.01
CA ASN A 700 -41.52 -12.63 9.86
C ASN A 700 -41.01 -13.12 8.48
N LYS A 701 -39.91 -13.87 8.42
CA LYS A 701 -39.44 -14.53 7.18
C LYS A 701 -40.04 -15.92 6.95
N THR A 702 -40.68 -16.51 7.95
CA THR A 702 -41.25 -17.86 7.91
C THR A 702 -42.77 -17.88 7.71
N GLU A 703 -43.44 -16.73 7.63
CA GLU A 703 -44.82 -16.66 7.14
C GLU A 703 -44.84 -16.39 5.63
N PRO A 704 -45.51 -17.22 4.82
CA PRO A 704 -45.66 -16.97 3.39
C PRO A 704 -46.57 -15.75 3.19
N ASP A 705 -46.16 -14.83 2.29
CA ASP A 705 -46.99 -13.69 1.88
C ASP A 705 -48.42 -14.15 1.57
N PRO A 706 -49.45 -13.45 2.06
CA PRO A 706 -50.83 -13.76 1.72
C PRO A 706 -50.99 -13.58 0.21
N LYS A 707 -51.34 -14.67 -0.49
CA LYS A 707 -51.59 -14.70 -1.92
C LYS A 707 -52.60 -13.62 -2.30
N THR A 708 -52.13 -12.48 -2.79
CA THR A 708 -52.95 -11.51 -3.49
C THR A 708 -53.49 -12.19 -4.75
N LYS A 709 -54.79 -12.53 -4.71
CA LYS A 709 -55.57 -12.90 -5.89
C LYS A 709 -55.41 -11.79 -6.93
N LYS A 710 -54.80 -12.14 -8.07
CA LYS A 710 -54.87 -11.33 -9.30
C LYS A 710 -56.35 -11.14 -9.65
N LEU A 711 -56.85 -9.92 -9.49
CA LEU A 711 -57.98 -9.43 -10.27
C LEU A 711 -57.47 -9.23 -11.70
N LYS A 712 -58.08 -9.94 -12.65
CA LYS A 712 -57.94 -9.66 -14.07
C LYS A 712 -58.65 -8.34 -14.36
N LEU A 713 -57.91 -7.39 -14.92
CA LEU A 713 -58.31 -6.55 -16.05
C LEU A 713 -57.02 -6.05 -16.72
#